data_AF-X0L1Y0-F1
#
_entry.id   AF-X0L1Y0-F1
#
_cell.length_a   1.000
_cell.length_b   1.000
_cell.length_c   1.000
_cell.angle_alpha   90.00
_cell.angle_beta   90.00
_cell.angle_gamma   90.00
#
_symmetry.space_group_name_H-M   'P 1'
#
loop_
_entity.id
_entity.type
_entity.pdbx_description
1 polymer ?
#
loop_
_entity_poly.entity_id
_entity_poly.type
_entity_poly.pdbx_seq_one_letter_code
_entity_poly.pdbx_strand_id
1 'polypeptide(L)'
;MPDIKSEKAPVLELPVSSKTVRVQAIDTTTRMACDAKAFVQPQIKNHERLNFKTLCFLLEHDGEFILFDCGSRKDFWNSSPQISEMIGAQIPGLEIESGVDEILVEHGFNLDDLKAIVWSHWHWDHIGDGSKFPASTDIVVGPGFTKNFVPGWPENPNSPVLASDLEGHYIHEPEFTLNVAGFPAYDYFGDGSFYLLDVPGHAIGHICGLARTTPDTFLFMGGDCCHYAGALRPTIYLPLPKEVFSKALDDYYPSPCPCSAFTQHHPKATGEKARTEPFYDVSRAPGSAYSFPDIAQKSIYSLQDLDAQPNVFICLAHDEVLFHTLPLFNDDPSKDINDWQERGLREYCRWGFLNDLPKGGKPGRNPLIIGQWRHGKQIMWKNTREKPFVCLCGQSFSRRDLLTRHHRQSHQQDQSQDGESQYAEQVSPSEMTLSTSDTPPQEASRPFTPLPTLPEEQLDDAEDEIPERSIEIEDGSGVDPERPTVAPVDTTAGLQLETSIISPTPNFLLGAAEGLQAFEFLWNGFPTDDQPLPTTFLNTDLSLVDISQQYAHIPSPPPPPPPPDFPHPLPQADIGHSKEFSTDPNLNLPININLPQDASQTRPVVSRLPSLEPSSSTRLNAFEAIPNYQTFLAQGQVSSECPWRISPEEYQNFSQSVASMACTLPHHFALPSRHTLSRYLEGYFRGFHAHMPFLHVATLSLEGLGPELILALAAVGALYRFEHAKGIELYRVAKVLINRRLDQLYEGTVSRLTGSSPGFAGFTSVLNESQHDQPSPILSQGQRGLRLLQGLLVLMAMTSWGEKALVRDALSMASQVATLVREFGMSEPEDSVMRDMSWEEWVLAEEKRRTLFVAYVLFSLQCAAFNVPPMILNQEVGLNLPACASEWKAQTAVEWSSFHNSIAYKPRSFQQTVEKLLSGTPIHYEGGISAFGNYVLIHGIFLQIFYARNALGPVPDPRSSLSEGFIKKMEAALRVWQESWEATHESTLDPSSPKGPMGFNSTALLRLVYIRLNANTGPYRQLFTRDPTVIARAFIDGKIRVCNRSPHLDRAILQCIHALSIPVRVGIAFVARTLTLNWSFQHALSNLECAFLMTYWLRSLAICVEASGLGDLRPDEQKLLDMVVALVRETEFSELLDSARDHASQIRRLAACVARLWAETFKGFQVFEIVYIVGQSLSVVADTLQKE
;
A
#
# COMPACT_ATOMS: atom_id res chain seq x y z
N MET A 1 -23.21 -33.20 21.06
CA MET A 1 -22.50 -32.08 21.72
C MET A 1 -22.98 -31.98 23.17
N PRO A 2 -22.09 -31.73 24.14
CA PRO A 2 -22.47 -31.29 25.47
C PRO A 2 -22.97 -29.83 25.45
N ASP A 3 -23.50 -29.34 26.57
CA ASP A 3 -23.85 -27.93 26.72
C ASP A 3 -22.63 -27.11 27.15
N ILE A 4 -22.37 -26.04 26.42
CA ILE A 4 -21.28 -25.10 26.68
C ILE A 4 -21.82 -24.03 27.62
N LYS A 5 -21.18 -23.88 28.78
CA LYS A 5 -21.47 -22.79 29.70
C LYS A 5 -20.85 -21.51 29.17
N SER A 6 -21.64 -20.46 28.99
CA SER A 6 -21.13 -19.14 28.61
C SER A 6 -20.18 -18.57 29.66
N GLU A 7 -19.16 -17.87 29.19
CA GLU A 7 -18.35 -17.02 30.05
C GLU A 7 -19.11 -15.75 30.45
N LYS A 8 -18.68 -15.11 31.54
CA LYS A 8 -19.31 -13.86 31.98
C LYS A 8 -18.85 -12.74 31.03
N ALA A 9 -19.80 -11.99 30.48
CA ALA A 9 -19.53 -10.77 29.73
C ALA A 9 -18.55 -9.83 30.48
N PRO A 10 -17.62 -9.16 29.77
CA PRO A 10 -16.78 -8.11 30.36
C PRO A 10 -17.61 -7.00 30.99
N VAL A 11 -17.03 -6.29 31.96
CA VAL A 11 -17.70 -5.13 32.57
C VAL A 11 -17.39 -3.90 31.73
N LEU A 12 -18.40 -3.37 31.04
CA LEU A 12 -18.30 -2.13 30.29
C LEU A 12 -18.88 -0.96 31.09
N GLU A 13 -18.23 0.20 31.01
CA GLU A 13 -18.71 1.43 31.64
C GLU A 13 -19.77 2.09 30.74
N LEU A 14 -21.04 1.96 31.14
CA LEU A 14 -22.19 2.66 30.56
C LEU A 14 -22.59 3.80 31.50
N PRO A 15 -22.56 5.08 31.07
CA PRO A 15 -22.95 6.20 31.92
C PRO A 15 -24.39 6.09 32.42
N VAL A 16 -24.64 6.53 33.64
CA VAL A 16 -25.99 6.57 34.24
C VAL A 16 -26.69 7.86 33.84
N SER A 17 -27.83 7.75 33.16
CA SER A 17 -28.76 8.85 32.94
C SER A 17 -30.20 8.33 32.96
N SER A 18 -31.13 9.20 33.37
CA SER A 18 -32.58 8.95 33.27
C SER A 18 -33.19 9.52 31.99
N LYS A 19 -32.39 10.15 31.13
CA LYS A 19 -32.81 10.73 29.85
C LYS A 19 -32.65 9.71 28.72
N THR A 20 -33.65 9.64 27.86
CA THR A 20 -33.79 8.64 26.79
C THR A 20 -34.13 9.32 25.47
N VAL A 21 -33.89 8.62 24.37
CA VAL A 21 -34.37 8.99 23.03
C VAL A 21 -35.40 7.96 22.57
N ARG A 22 -36.46 8.40 21.88
CA ARG A 22 -37.39 7.49 21.20
C ARG A 22 -36.77 7.14 19.84
N VAL A 23 -36.71 5.85 19.49
CA VAL A 23 -36.01 5.36 18.30
C VAL A 23 -36.98 4.61 17.38
N GLN A 24 -37.00 4.95 16.10
CA GLN A 24 -37.82 4.30 15.08
C GLN A 24 -36.92 3.78 13.96
N ALA A 25 -37.12 2.52 13.55
CA ALA A 25 -36.35 1.92 12.45
C ALA A 25 -37.06 2.20 11.11
N ILE A 26 -36.31 2.66 10.11
CA ILE A 26 -36.78 2.95 8.75
C ILE A 26 -36.11 1.97 7.79
N ASP A 27 -36.92 1.25 7.02
CA ASP A 27 -36.46 0.52 5.85
C ASP A 27 -36.22 1.52 4.71
N THR A 28 -34.97 1.65 4.26
CA THR A 28 -34.57 2.61 3.21
C THR A 28 -35.00 2.19 1.80
N THR A 29 -35.68 1.05 1.65
CA THR A 29 -35.95 0.33 0.39
C THR A 29 -34.72 -0.13 -0.40
N THR A 30 -33.51 0.18 0.04
CA THR A 30 -32.26 -0.33 -0.56
C THR A 30 -32.23 -1.86 -0.46
N ARG A 31 -32.06 -2.55 -1.60
CA ARG A 31 -31.91 -4.01 -1.73
C ARG A 31 -30.65 -4.33 -2.50
N MET A 32 -29.81 -5.18 -1.95
CA MET A 32 -28.55 -5.59 -2.58
C MET A 32 -28.32 -7.09 -2.52
N ALA A 33 -27.70 -7.61 -3.57
CA ALA A 33 -27.10 -8.94 -3.60
C ALA A 33 -25.63 -8.81 -4.01
N CYS A 34 -24.72 -9.08 -3.06
CA CYS A 34 -23.31 -8.74 -3.13
C CYS A 34 -22.41 -9.98 -3.17
N ASP A 35 -21.14 -9.85 -3.58
CA ASP A 35 -20.16 -10.94 -3.46
C ASP A 35 -19.64 -11.07 -2.03
N ALA A 36 -19.79 -12.25 -1.42
CA ALA A 36 -19.34 -12.49 -0.06
C ALA A 36 -17.83 -12.18 0.11
N LYS A 37 -17.02 -12.32 -0.95
CA LYS A 37 -15.58 -12.04 -0.93
C LYS A 37 -15.24 -10.59 -0.61
N ALA A 38 -16.12 -9.63 -0.88
CA ALA A 38 -15.89 -8.23 -0.56
C ALA A 38 -16.10 -7.91 0.94
N PHE A 39 -16.82 -8.76 1.68
CA PHE A 39 -17.25 -8.47 3.05
C PHE A 39 -16.67 -9.44 4.09
N VAL A 40 -16.58 -10.73 3.76
CA VAL A 40 -16.23 -11.77 4.73
C VAL A 40 -15.20 -12.77 4.19
N GLN A 41 -14.41 -13.33 5.10
CA GLN A 41 -13.45 -14.41 4.81
C GLN A 41 -13.42 -15.45 5.95
N PRO A 42 -13.05 -16.72 5.69
CA PRO A 42 -12.94 -17.33 4.36
C PRO A 42 -14.33 -17.53 3.72
N GLN A 43 -14.39 -17.74 2.40
CA GLN A 43 -15.66 -18.05 1.74
C GLN A 43 -16.17 -19.44 2.12
N ILE A 44 -17.46 -19.55 2.47
CA ILE A 44 -18.14 -20.84 2.65
C ILE A 44 -18.73 -21.25 1.30
N LYS A 45 -18.55 -22.51 0.90
CA LYS A 45 -19.10 -23.05 -0.36
C LYS A 45 -20.63 -23.02 -0.35
N ASN A 46 -21.22 -22.58 -1.46
CA ASN A 46 -22.64 -22.22 -1.61
C ASN A 46 -23.08 -20.98 -0.80
N HIS A 47 -22.14 -20.17 -0.30
CA HIS A 47 -22.40 -18.89 0.36
C HIS A 47 -21.55 -17.76 -0.26
N GLU A 48 -21.41 -17.79 -1.59
CA GLU A 48 -20.62 -16.82 -2.36
C GLU A 48 -21.37 -15.49 -2.60
N ARG A 49 -22.66 -15.42 -2.23
CA ARG A 49 -23.47 -14.19 -2.26
C ARG A 49 -24.02 -13.86 -0.87
N LEU A 50 -23.99 -12.59 -0.50
CA LEU A 50 -24.67 -12.05 0.67
C LEU A 50 -25.86 -11.19 0.23
N ASN A 51 -26.93 -11.24 1.03
CA ASN A 51 -28.12 -10.42 0.89
C ASN A 51 -28.04 -9.26 1.88
N PHE A 52 -28.22 -8.03 1.42
CA PHE A 52 -28.29 -6.85 2.29
C PHE A 52 -29.56 -6.03 1.99
N LYS A 53 -30.18 -5.52 3.05
CA LYS A 53 -31.22 -4.47 3.02
C LYS A 53 -30.72 -3.37 3.94
N THR A 54 -30.75 -2.10 3.53
CA THR A 54 -30.19 -1.04 4.39
C THR A 54 -31.25 -0.43 5.31
N LEU A 55 -30.95 -0.36 6.60
CA LEU A 55 -31.79 0.20 7.66
C LEU A 55 -31.20 1.51 8.15
N CYS A 56 -32.03 2.52 8.36
CA CYS A 56 -31.65 3.75 9.07
C CYS A 56 -32.61 4.00 10.24
N PHE A 57 -32.33 5.01 11.08
CA PHE A 57 -33.11 5.26 12.29
C PHE A 57 -33.49 6.73 12.45
N LEU A 58 -34.76 6.99 12.76
CA LEU A 58 -35.22 8.30 13.23
C LEU A 58 -35.20 8.30 14.76
N LEU A 59 -34.58 9.32 15.34
CA LEU A 59 -34.51 9.54 16.78
C LEU A 59 -35.24 10.83 17.17
N GLU A 60 -36.02 10.77 18.23
CA GLU A 60 -36.77 11.88 18.80
C GLU A 60 -36.29 12.15 20.25
N HIS A 61 -35.95 13.41 20.55
CA HIS A 61 -35.49 13.85 21.86
C HIS A 61 -36.08 15.21 22.26
N ASP A 62 -36.88 15.27 23.32
CA ASP A 62 -37.54 16.49 23.83
C ASP A 62 -38.28 17.34 22.75
N GLY A 63 -38.64 16.75 21.61
CA GLY A 63 -39.28 17.39 20.45
C GLY A 63 -38.35 17.76 19.28
N GLU A 64 -37.04 17.48 19.37
CA GLU A 64 -36.10 17.55 18.24
C GLU A 64 -35.98 16.18 17.56
N PHE A 65 -35.89 16.17 16.22
CA PHE A 65 -35.67 14.96 15.41
C PHE A 65 -34.29 14.95 14.77
N ILE A 66 -33.62 13.80 14.81
CA ILE A 66 -32.38 13.52 14.06
C ILE A 66 -32.45 12.15 13.39
N LEU A 67 -31.79 12.00 12.25
CA LEU A 67 -31.69 10.74 11.51
C LEU A 67 -30.29 10.14 11.72
N PHE A 68 -30.17 8.81 11.83
CA PHE A 68 -28.91 8.07 11.83
C PHE A 68 -28.86 7.15 10.60
N ASP A 69 -27.93 7.43 9.70
CA ASP A 69 -27.90 7.05 8.28
C ASP A 69 -29.12 7.50 7.47
N CYS A 70 -29.01 7.53 6.14
CA CYS A 70 -30.04 8.03 5.23
C CYS A 70 -30.26 7.14 3.99
N GLY A 71 -29.72 5.91 3.99
CA GLY A 71 -29.88 4.95 2.90
C GLY A 71 -29.17 5.34 1.60
N SER A 72 -29.56 4.71 0.49
CA SER A 72 -29.10 5.07 -0.85
C SER A 72 -29.94 6.16 -1.49
N ARG A 73 -29.32 7.04 -2.30
CA ARG A 73 -30.06 7.88 -3.25
C ARG A 73 -30.77 7.03 -4.31
N LYS A 74 -32.09 7.20 -4.43
CA LYS A 74 -32.97 6.53 -5.42
C LYS A 74 -32.48 6.63 -6.87
N ASP A 75 -31.79 7.71 -7.19
CA ASP A 75 -31.25 7.99 -8.52
C ASP A 75 -29.75 7.66 -8.67
N PHE A 76 -29.26 6.61 -7.98
CA PHE A 76 -27.85 6.15 -7.88
C PHE A 76 -27.00 6.13 -9.17
N TRP A 77 -27.60 6.19 -10.36
CA TRP A 77 -26.92 6.43 -11.63
C TRP A 77 -26.39 7.88 -11.80
N ASN A 78 -26.76 8.78 -10.90
CA ASN A 78 -26.27 10.16 -10.78
C ASN A 78 -25.16 10.31 -9.72
N SER A 79 -24.83 9.23 -8.99
CA SER A 79 -23.70 9.19 -8.06
C SER A 79 -22.36 9.48 -8.74
N SER A 80 -21.38 9.94 -7.94
CA SER A 80 -20.04 10.29 -8.43
C SER A 80 -19.41 9.19 -9.30
N PRO A 81 -18.48 9.51 -10.23
CA PRO A 81 -17.90 8.52 -11.14
C PRO A 81 -17.29 7.30 -10.44
N GLN A 82 -16.68 7.50 -9.27
CA GLN A 82 -16.12 6.43 -8.43
C GLN A 82 -17.20 5.47 -7.92
N ILE A 83 -18.29 6.00 -7.35
CA ILE A 83 -19.42 5.20 -6.86
C ILE A 83 -20.14 4.51 -8.04
N SER A 84 -20.36 5.23 -9.14
CA SER A 84 -20.94 4.69 -10.37
C SER A 84 -20.11 3.53 -10.96
N GLU A 85 -18.78 3.60 -10.92
CA GLU A 85 -17.91 2.50 -11.33
C GLU A 85 -17.96 1.33 -10.34
N MET A 86 -17.91 1.60 -9.04
CA MET A 86 -18.00 0.59 -7.98
C MET A 86 -19.31 -0.21 -8.05
N ILE A 87 -20.47 0.46 -8.11
CA ILE A 87 -21.78 -0.18 -8.26
C ILE A 87 -21.79 -1.04 -9.53
N GLY A 88 -21.35 -0.47 -10.66
CA GLY A 88 -21.27 -1.16 -11.95
C GLY A 88 -20.32 -2.35 -12.03
N ALA A 89 -19.40 -2.51 -11.07
CA ALA A 89 -18.39 -3.57 -11.04
C ALA A 89 -18.56 -4.60 -9.90
N GLN A 90 -19.18 -4.23 -8.77
CA GLN A 90 -19.18 -5.01 -7.53
C GLN A 90 -20.57 -5.40 -7.01
N ILE A 91 -21.64 -4.71 -7.45
CA ILE A 91 -23.00 -4.90 -6.94
C ILE A 91 -23.90 -5.51 -8.06
N PRO A 92 -23.90 -6.86 -8.24
CA PRO A 92 -24.63 -7.52 -9.32
C PRO A 92 -26.15 -7.54 -9.14
N GLY A 93 -26.66 -7.28 -7.93
CA GLY A 93 -28.07 -7.04 -7.66
C GLY A 93 -28.25 -5.74 -6.89
N LEU A 94 -29.03 -4.80 -7.42
CA LEU A 94 -29.37 -3.53 -6.77
C LEU A 94 -30.78 -3.05 -7.16
N GLU A 95 -31.60 -2.72 -6.17
CA GLU A 95 -32.84 -1.97 -6.35
C GLU A 95 -33.03 -1.00 -5.17
N ILE A 96 -33.60 0.18 -5.44
CA ILE A 96 -33.96 1.21 -4.47
C ILE A 96 -35.31 1.75 -4.96
N GLU A 97 -36.36 1.62 -4.16
CA GLU A 97 -37.73 1.96 -4.57
C GLU A 97 -38.05 3.43 -4.29
N SER A 98 -37.64 3.92 -3.11
CA SER A 98 -37.81 5.30 -2.64
C SER A 98 -36.58 5.80 -1.88
N GLY A 99 -36.36 7.12 -1.88
CA GLY A 99 -35.40 7.79 -1.00
C GLY A 99 -35.98 7.97 0.41
N VAL A 100 -35.12 8.16 1.42
CA VAL A 100 -35.60 8.37 2.81
C VAL A 100 -36.33 9.71 2.96
N ASP A 101 -36.01 10.71 2.12
CA ASP A 101 -36.78 11.95 1.97
C ASP A 101 -38.23 11.68 1.54
N GLU A 102 -38.45 10.85 0.53
CA GLU A 102 -39.79 10.44 0.08
C GLU A 102 -40.50 9.63 1.17
N ILE A 103 -39.81 8.65 1.79
CA ILE A 103 -40.40 7.76 2.81
C ILE A 103 -40.89 8.56 4.02
N LEU A 104 -40.10 9.54 4.51
CA LEU A 104 -40.52 10.42 5.59
C LEU A 104 -41.79 11.22 5.23
N VAL A 105 -41.81 11.84 4.05
CA VAL A 105 -42.94 12.66 3.58
C VAL A 105 -44.20 11.82 3.32
N GLU A 106 -44.07 10.64 2.72
CA GLU A 106 -45.20 9.72 2.44
C GLU A 106 -45.92 9.26 3.71
N HIS A 107 -45.18 9.14 4.82
CA HIS A 107 -45.71 8.75 6.14
C HIS A 107 -46.05 9.95 7.03
N GLY A 108 -46.03 11.18 6.47
CA GLY A 108 -46.54 12.39 7.11
C GLY A 108 -45.53 13.15 7.99
N PHE A 109 -44.23 12.82 7.92
CA PHE A 109 -43.18 13.59 8.58
C PHE A 109 -42.80 14.83 7.74
N ASN A 110 -42.57 15.96 8.41
CA ASN A 110 -42.19 17.22 7.76
C ASN A 110 -40.66 17.38 7.77
N LEU A 111 -40.02 17.50 6.61
CA LEU A 111 -38.55 17.56 6.53
C LEU A 111 -37.96 18.81 7.21
N ASP A 112 -38.70 19.92 7.32
CA ASP A 112 -38.25 21.11 8.08
C ASP A 112 -38.11 20.86 9.59
N ASP A 113 -38.72 19.78 10.11
CA ASP A 113 -38.63 19.39 11.53
C ASP A 113 -37.36 18.54 11.81
N LEU A 114 -36.61 18.13 10.76
CA LEU A 114 -35.38 17.34 10.89
C LEU A 114 -34.16 18.23 11.15
N LYS A 115 -33.65 18.20 12.38
CA LYS A 115 -32.53 19.04 12.83
C LYS A 115 -31.19 18.58 12.26
N ALA A 116 -30.95 17.27 12.15
CA ALA A 116 -29.69 16.74 11.64
C ALA A 116 -29.81 15.34 11.02
N ILE A 117 -28.89 15.03 10.12
CA ILE A 117 -28.59 13.67 9.65
C ILE A 117 -27.18 13.32 10.11
N VAL A 118 -27.06 12.25 10.90
CA VAL A 118 -25.77 11.63 11.24
C VAL A 118 -25.45 10.61 10.16
N TRP A 119 -24.37 10.85 9.41
CA TRP A 119 -23.81 9.83 8.52
C TRP A 119 -22.85 8.96 9.34
N SER A 120 -23.12 7.66 9.47
CA SER A 120 -22.19 6.71 10.07
C SER A 120 -20.85 6.74 9.34
N HIS A 121 -20.88 6.91 8.01
CA HIS A 121 -19.74 7.15 7.16
C HIS A 121 -20.19 7.63 5.76
N TRP A 122 -19.24 7.82 4.85
CA TRP A 122 -19.45 8.47 3.54
C TRP A 122 -19.96 7.56 2.41
N HIS A 123 -20.25 6.28 2.65
CA HIS A 123 -20.68 5.39 1.56
C HIS A 123 -22.09 5.76 1.04
N TRP A 124 -22.23 5.58 -0.28
CA TRP A 124 -23.38 5.93 -1.11
C TRP A 124 -24.75 5.36 -0.67
N ASP A 125 -24.74 4.34 0.18
CA ASP A 125 -25.88 3.65 0.76
C ASP A 125 -26.16 4.01 2.23
N HIS A 126 -25.41 4.97 2.79
CA HIS A 126 -25.62 5.55 4.12
C HIS A 126 -25.91 7.06 4.09
N ILE A 127 -25.58 7.76 3.00
CA ILE A 127 -25.67 9.24 2.92
C ILE A 127 -26.96 9.81 2.30
N GLY A 128 -27.77 8.98 1.61
CA GLY A 128 -29.00 9.41 0.93
C GLY A 128 -28.76 10.34 -0.26
N ASP A 129 -29.74 11.20 -0.56
CA ASP A 129 -29.58 12.37 -1.45
C ASP A 129 -29.69 13.64 -0.60
N GLY A 130 -28.56 14.15 -0.11
CA GLY A 130 -28.53 15.31 0.80
C GLY A 130 -29.28 16.53 0.24
N SER A 131 -29.24 16.72 -1.09
CA SER A 131 -29.90 17.83 -1.80
C SER A 131 -31.44 17.88 -1.69
N LYS A 132 -32.06 16.87 -1.06
CA LYS A 132 -33.51 16.80 -0.78
C LYS A 132 -33.90 17.42 0.55
N PHE A 133 -32.96 17.53 1.48
CA PHE A 133 -33.23 18.00 2.82
C PHE A 133 -33.10 19.53 2.92
N PRO A 134 -33.80 20.19 3.85
CA PRO A 134 -33.63 21.62 4.07
C PRO A 134 -32.18 21.96 4.45
N ALA A 135 -31.68 23.11 3.97
CA ALA A 135 -30.35 23.61 4.34
C ALA A 135 -30.20 23.95 5.84
N SER A 136 -31.29 23.90 6.62
CA SER A 136 -31.30 23.98 8.09
C SER A 136 -31.06 22.64 8.79
N THR A 137 -31.01 21.53 8.07
CA THR A 137 -30.63 20.22 8.59
C THR A 137 -29.10 20.09 8.59
N ASP A 138 -28.50 19.94 9.76
CA ASP A 138 -27.06 19.72 9.92
C ASP A 138 -26.64 18.34 9.39
N ILE A 139 -25.42 18.20 8.86
CA ILE A 139 -24.83 16.90 8.50
C ILE A 139 -23.70 16.58 9.48
N VAL A 140 -23.87 15.52 10.27
CA VAL A 140 -22.96 15.14 11.36
C VAL A 140 -22.11 13.95 10.93
N VAL A 141 -20.79 14.05 11.07
CA VAL A 141 -19.82 13.14 10.44
C VAL A 141 -18.68 12.75 11.39
N GLY A 142 -18.10 11.57 11.19
CA GLY A 142 -17.01 11.08 12.02
C GLY A 142 -15.61 11.64 11.72
N PRO A 143 -14.61 11.31 12.57
CA PRO A 143 -13.29 11.94 12.54
C PRO A 143 -12.55 11.80 11.21
N GLY A 144 -12.15 12.96 10.66
CA GLY A 144 -11.42 13.08 9.41
C GLY A 144 -12.30 13.26 8.17
N PHE A 145 -13.64 13.27 8.27
CA PHE A 145 -14.51 13.42 7.10
C PHE A 145 -14.22 14.70 6.31
N THR A 146 -14.29 15.87 6.95
CA THR A 146 -14.22 17.19 6.31
C THR A 146 -12.91 17.36 5.55
N LYS A 147 -11.82 16.82 6.11
CA LYS A 147 -10.48 16.86 5.53
C LYS A 147 -10.35 16.05 4.22
N ASN A 148 -11.12 14.98 4.05
CA ASN A 148 -10.95 14.04 2.93
C ASN A 148 -12.06 14.15 1.87
N PHE A 149 -13.27 14.57 2.25
CA PHE A 149 -14.46 14.52 1.37
C PHE A 149 -15.10 15.88 1.08
N VAL A 150 -14.60 16.96 1.70
CA VAL A 150 -15.05 18.34 1.43
C VAL A 150 -13.91 19.12 0.72
N PRO A 151 -14.17 19.76 -0.44
CA PRO A 151 -15.43 19.74 -1.19
C PRO A 151 -15.70 18.37 -1.85
N GLY A 152 -16.97 18.11 -2.15
CA GLY A 152 -17.42 16.93 -2.88
C GLY A 152 -17.10 16.98 -4.37
N TRP A 153 -17.64 16.03 -5.13
CA TRP A 153 -17.62 16.01 -6.59
C TRP A 153 -18.72 16.94 -7.15
N PRO A 154 -18.47 17.72 -8.22
CA PRO A 154 -17.30 17.70 -9.11
C PRO A 154 -16.08 18.54 -8.69
N GLU A 155 -16.20 19.40 -7.68
CA GLU A 155 -15.14 20.34 -7.23
C GLU A 155 -13.85 19.62 -6.83
N ASN A 156 -13.98 18.45 -6.20
CA ASN A 156 -12.94 17.43 -6.07
C ASN A 156 -13.28 16.26 -7.01
N PRO A 157 -12.59 16.13 -8.17
CA PRO A 157 -12.82 15.04 -9.12
C PRO A 157 -12.56 13.62 -8.59
N ASN A 158 -11.97 13.48 -7.40
CA ASN A 158 -11.71 12.20 -6.73
C ASN A 158 -12.56 12.02 -5.47
N SER A 159 -13.57 12.87 -5.20
CA SER A 159 -14.47 12.64 -4.07
C SER A 159 -15.54 11.62 -4.43
N PRO A 160 -15.81 10.62 -3.57
CA PRO A 160 -16.97 9.74 -3.71
C PRO A 160 -18.28 10.44 -3.37
N VAL A 161 -18.26 11.44 -2.48
CA VAL A 161 -19.42 12.24 -2.04
C VAL A 161 -19.67 13.37 -3.05
N LEU A 162 -20.93 13.62 -3.40
CA LEU A 162 -21.31 14.75 -4.26
C LEU A 162 -21.33 16.06 -3.46
N ALA A 163 -20.92 17.18 -4.07
CA ALA A 163 -21.01 18.49 -3.45
C ALA A 163 -22.47 18.98 -3.30
N SER A 164 -23.37 18.54 -4.18
CA SER A 164 -24.82 18.77 -4.05
C SER A 164 -25.41 18.23 -2.75
N ASP A 165 -24.82 17.15 -2.23
CA ASP A 165 -25.31 16.44 -1.05
C ASP A 165 -24.75 17.07 0.24
N LEU A 166 -23.95 18.15 0.09
CA LEU A 166 -23.34 18.98 1.12
C LEU A 166 -23.71 20.48 0.98
N GLU A 167 -24.40 20.87 -0.10
CA GLU A 167 -24.57 22.29 -0.45
C GLU A 167 -25.58 22.98 0.46
N GLY A 168 -25.15 24.03 1.16
CA GLY A 168 -25.99 24.82 2.08
C GLY A 168 -26.07 24.28 3.50
N HIS A 169 -25.79 22.99 3.72
CA HIS A 169 -25.79 22.35 5.04
C HIS A 169 -24.59 22.79 5.90
N TYR A 170 -24.75 22.78 7.22
CA TYR A 170 -23.63 22.88 8.16
C TYR A 170 -23.05 21.49 8.45
N ILE A 171 -21.75 21.32 8.19
CA ILE A 171 -21.05 20.05 8.39
C ILE A 171 -20.41 20.03 9.78
N HIS A 172 -20.87 19.14 10.65
CA HIS A 172 -20.43 19.02 12.04
C HIS A 172 -19.58 17.76 12.25
N GLU A 173 -18.28 17.95 12.48
CA GLU A 173 -17.31 16.90 12.82
C GLU A 173 -16.91 17.03 14.31
N PRO A 174 -17.61 16.37 15.26
CA PRO A 174 -17.39 16.56 16.70
C PRO A 174 -16.11 15.92 17.23
N GLU A 175 -15.62 16.42 18.38
CA GLU A 175 -14.48 15.83 19.09
C GLU A 175 -14.92 14.73 20.08
N PHE A 176 -14.49 13.49 19.82
CA PHE A 176 -14.82 12.29 20.60
C PHE A 176 -13.98 12.21 21.89
N THR A 177 -14.33 13.06 22.86
CA THR A 177 -13.55 13.31 24.10
C THR A 177 -13.92 12.42 25.28
N LEU A 178 -15.04 11.70 25.22
CA LEU A 178 -15.50 10.76 26.25
C LEU A 178 -14.99 9.34 25.95
N ASN A 179 -15.15 8.41 26.89
CA ASN A 179 -15.18 6.97 26.59
C ASN A 179 -16.50 6.40 27.08
N VAL A 180 -17.20 5.65 26.22
CA VAL A 180 -18.48 5.01 26.53
C VAL A 180 -18.43 3.58 25.99
N ALA A 181 -18.75 2.61 26.83
CA ALA A 181 -18.74 1.19 26.48
C ALA A 181 -17.40 0.67 25.89
N GLY A 182 -16.28 1.35 26.16
CA GLY A 182 -14.94 1.02 25.66
C GLY A 182 -14.50 1.86 24.45
N PHE A 183 -15.42 2.54 23.76
CA PHE A 183 -15.15 3.33 22.54
C PHE A 183 -14.94 4.83 22.87
N PRO A 184 -14.12 5.57 22.12
CA PRO A 184 -14.12 7.03 22.18
C PRO A 184 -15.49 7.56 21.76
N ALA A 185 -16.00 8.57 22.46
CA ALA A 185 -17.42 8.93 22.38
C ALA A 185 -17.68 10.44 22.40
N TYR A 186 -18.80 10.84 21.80
CA TYR A 186 -19.39 12.16 21.84
C TYR A 186 -20.87 12.04 22.27
N ASP A 187 -21.30 12.82 23.26
CA ASP A 187 -22.68 12.85 23.76
C ASP A 187 -23.45 13.92 22.97
N TYR A 188 -24.38 13.51 22.12
CA TYR A 188 -24.97 14.40 21.11
C TYR A 188 -25.91 15.45 21.72
N PHE A 189 -26.70 15.04 22.72
CA PHE A 189 -27.58 15.94 23.48
C PHE A 189 -26.93 16.47 24.77
N GLY A 190 -25.81 15.88 25.20
CA GLY A 190 -25.08 16.26 26.41
C GLY A 190 -25.73 15.79 27.72
N ASP A 191 -26.74 14.93 27.63
CA ASP A 191 -27.51 14.41 28.77
C ASP A 191 -27.45 12.88 28.91
N GLY A 192 -26.66 12.22 28.07
CA GLY A 192 -26.45 10.78 28.06
C GLY A 192 -27.59 9.95 27.49
N SER A 193 -28.49 10.56 26.72
CA SER A 193 -29.56 9.86 26.00
C SER A 193 -29.12 9.31 24.64
N PHE A 194 -28.15 9.92 23.95
CA PHE A 194 -27.60 9.42 22.68
C PHE A 194 -26.11 9.75 22.52
N TYR A 195 -25.31 8.72 22.26
CA TYR A 195 -23.88 8.84 21.98
C TYR A 195 -23.55 8.50 20.53
N LEU A 196 -22.61 9.24 19.96
CA LEU A 196 -21.84 8.83 18.79
C LEU A 196 -20.53 8.21 19.29
N LEU A 197 -20.10 7.11 18.68
CA LEU A 197 -18.89 6.36 19.04
C LEU A 197 -17.94 6.31 17.85
N ASP A 198 -16.65 6.60 18.06
CA ASP A 198 -15.59 6.44 17.06
C ASP A 198 -15.26 4.95 16.90
N VAL A 199 -15.59 4.38 15.74
CA VAL A 199 -15.47 2.94 15.46
C VAL A 199 -14.72 2.76 14.15
N PRO A 200 -13.40 3.04 14.14
CA PRO A 200 -12.62 3.12 12.92
C PRO A 200 -12.43 1.75 12.27
N GLY A 201 -12.23 1.77 10.95
CA GLY A 201 -11.65 0.64 10.21
C GLY A 201 -12.37 0.32 8.90
N HIS A 202 -13.70 0.40 8.88
CA HIS A 202 -14.46 0.25 7.64
C HIS A 202 -14.19 1.42 6.68
N ALA A 203 -14.41 2.64 7.15
CA ALA A 203 -14.21 3.86 6.40
C ALA A 203 -13.46 4.92 7.24
N ILE A 204 -12.94 5.95 6.56
CA ILE A 204 -12.50 7.19 7.22
C ILE A 204 -13.73 7.84 7.85
N GLY A 205 -13.65 8.19 9.14
CA GLY A 205 -14.75 8.79 9.88
C GLY A 205 -15.92 7.85 10.14
N HIS A 206 -15.70 6.53 10.23
CA HIS A 206 -16.76 5.59 10.57
C HIS A 206 -17.15 5.68 12.07
N ILE A 207 -18.43 5.96 12.33
CA ILE A 207 -19.01 6.11 13.67
C ILE A 207 -20.27 5.26 13.85
N CYS A 208 -20.50 4.80 15.07
CA CYS A 208 -21.70 4.07 15.47
C CYS A 208 -22.55 4.90 16.43
N GLY A 209 -23.87 4.70 16.41
CA GLY A 209 -24.78 5.31 17.38
C GLY A 209 -25.05 4.39 18.57
N LEU A 210 -25.15 4.94 19.78
CA LEU A 210 -25.59 4.23 20.99
C LEU A 210 -26.69 5.04 21.69
N ALA A 211 -27.94 4.67 21.41
CA ALA A 211 -29.15 5.32 21.90
C ALA A 211 -29.63 4.67 23.21
N ARG A 212 -29.97 5.49 24.22
CA ARG A 212 -30.58 5.00 25.46
C ARG A 212 -32.09 4.91 25.30
N THR A 213 -32.60 3.68 25.24
CA THR A 213 -34.02 3.36 25.02
C THR A 213 -34.85 3.38 26.30
N THR A 214 -34.26 2.96 27.43
CA THR A 214 -34.79 3.16 28.80
C THR A 214 -33.61 3.50 29.72
N PRO A 215 -33.79 4.01 30.96
CA PRO A 215 -32.67 4.37 31.83
C PRO A 215 -31.56 3.31 31.95
N ASP A 216 -31.95 2.03 31.90
CA ASP A 216 -31.07 0.86 32.01
C ASP A 216 -30.72 0.18 30.67
N THR A 217 -31.40 0.48 29.55
CA THR A 217 -31.22 -0.22 28.26
C THR A 217 -30.78 0.68 27.10
N PHE A 218 -29.99 0.10 26.19
CA PHE A 218 -29.48 0.79 25.01
C PHE A 218 -29.70 -0.01 23.72
N LEU A 219 -29.77 0.71 22.60
CA LEU A 219 -29.71 0.18 21.25
C LEU A 219 -28.47 0.74 20.54
N PHE A 220 -27.68 -0.15 19.94
CA PHE A 220 -26.48 0.19 19.19
C PHE A 220 -26.77 0.11 17.69
N MET A 221 -26.64 1.23 17.00
CA MET A 221 -26.81 1.38 15.55
C MET A 221 -25.42 1.32 14.92
N GLY A 222 -25.06 0.16 14.38
CA GLY A 222 -23.67 -0.20 14.11
C GLY A 222 -23.08 0.28 12.78
N GLY A 223 -23.88 0.92 11.91
CA GLY A 223 -23.47 1.18 10.53
C GLY A 223 -22.87 -0.08 9.89
N ASP A 224 -21.69 0.10 9.31
CA ASP A 224 -20.87 -0.94 8.69
C ASP A 224 -19.69 -1.43 9.55
N CYS A 225 -19.73 -1.19 10.87
CA CYS A 225 -18.80 -1.83 11.81
C CYS A 225 -18.78 -3.36 11.61
N CYS A 226 -19.93 -3.95 11.25
CA CYS A 226 -20.05 -5.33 10.82
C CYS A 226 -21.24 -5.50 9.86
N HIS A 227 -20.99 -5.93 8.63
CA HIS A 227 -22.05 -6.09 7.61
C HIS A 227 -22.86 -7.39 7.77
N TYR A 228 -22.34 -8.38 8.51
CA TYR A 228 -22.95 -9.71 8.61
C TYR A 228 -22.70 -10.35 9.98
N ALA A 229 -23.77 -10.66 10.72
CA ALA A 229 -23.69 -11.08 12.12
C ALA A 229 -22.85 -12.36 12.38
N GLY A 230 -22.59 -13.20 11.36
CA GLY A 230 -21.66 -14.34 11.47
C GLY A 230 -20.17 -13.98 11.58
N ALA A 231 -19.78 -12.71 11.39
CA ALA A 231 -18.46 -12.21 11.78
C ALA A 231 -18.41 -11.70 13.24
N LEU A 232 -19.57 -11.45 13.85
CA LEU A 232 -19.72 -11.07 15.26
C LEU A 232 -19.97 -12.27 16.18
N ARG A 233 -20.70 -13.30 15.70
CA ARG A 233 -21.24 -14.40 16.52
C ARG A 233 -20.96 -15.79 15.89
N PRO A 234 -20.90 -16.87 16.69
CA PRO A 234 -20.98 -16.92 18.15
C PRO A 234 -19.67 -16.48 18.85
N THR A 235 -19.72 -16.34 20.18
CA THR A 235 -18.56 -15.98 21.02
C THR A 235 -18.50 -16.84 22.28
N ILE A 236 -17.44 -16.72 23.09
CA ILE A 236 -17.37 -17.36 24.43
C ILE A 236 -18.42 -16.82 25.41
N TYR A 237 -18.85 -15.57 25.25
CA TYR A 237 -19.89 -14.93 26.07
C TYR A 237 -21.31 -15.28 25.59
N LEU A 238 -21.49 -15.39 24.27
CA LEU A 238 -22.74 -15.78 23.61
C LEU A 238 -22.50 -17.03 22.72
N PRO A 239 -22.31 -18.21 23.33
CA PRO A 239 -22.12 -19.43 22.58
C PRO A 239 -23.40 -19.86 21.86
N LEU A 240 -23.24 -20.46 20.68
CA LEU A 240 -24.35 -21.06 19.94
C LEU A 240 -24.97 -22.18 20.81
N PRO A 241 -26.28 -22.11 21.18
CA PRO A 241 -26.90 -23.11 22.04
C PRO A 241 -26.94 -24.47 21.33
N LYS A 242 -26.95 -25.57 22.10
CA LYS A 242 -26.96 -26.95 21.56
C LYS A 242 -28.15 -27.20 20.63
N GLU A 243 -29.26 -26.58 20.97
CA GLU A 243 -30.52 -26.51 20.25
C GLU A 243 -30.89 -25.03 20.08
N VAL A 244 -31.03 -24.57 18.84
CA VAL A 244 -31.38 -23.19 18.50
C VAL A 244 -32.90 -23.05 18.56
N PHE A 245 -33.38 -22.48 19.65
CA PHE A 245 -34.78 -22.08 19.84
C PHE A 245 -34.96 -20.62 19.42
N SER A 246 -35.17 -20.35 18.13
CA SER A 246 -35.71 -19.06 17.69
C SER A 246 -36.77 -19.25 16.62
N LYS A 247 -37.81 -18.41 16.68
CA LYS A 247 -38.82 -18.24 15.62
C LYS A 247 -38.28 -17.47 14.41
N ALA A 248 -37.05 -16.96 14.49
CA ALA A 248 -36.35 -16.31 13.38
C ALA A 248 -35.72 -17.31 12.37
N LEU A 249 -35.76 -18.61 12.64
CA LEU A 249 -35.33 -19.63 11.68
C LEU A 249 -36.44 -19.92 10.66
N ASP A 250 -36.07 -20.05 9.38
CA ASP A 250 -36.97 -20.43 8.29
C ASP A 250 -37.64 -21.80 8.57
N ASP A 251 -38.89 -22.00 8.15
CA ASP A 251 -39.69 -23.25 8.30
C ASP A 251 -38.99 -24.53 7.77
N TYR A 252 -37.91 -24.39 7.00
CA TYR A 252 -37.04 -25.49 6.58
C TYR A 252 -36.37 -26.21 7.77
N TYR A 253 -36.05 -25.48 8.85
CA TYR A 253 -35.36 -26.04 10.00
C TYR A 253 -36.35 -26.65 11.01
N PRO A 254 -36.06 -27.82 11.59
CA PRO A 254 -36.84 -28.32 12.71
C PRO A 254 -36.73 -27.36 13.89
N SER A 255 -37.78 -27.26 14.72
CA SER A 255 -37.80 -26.43 15.92
C SER A 255 -37.99 -27.31 17.17
N PRO A 256 -37.00 -27.40 18.08
CA PRO A 256 -35.67 -26.79 18.01
C PRO A 256 -34.76 -27.33 16.90
N CYS A 257 -33.85 -26.48 16.41
CA CYS A 257 -32.86 -26.86 15.42
C CYS A 257 -31.55 -27.30 16.09
N PRO A 258 -31.00 -28.50 15.86
CA PRO A 258 -29.72 -28.89 16.45
C PRO A 258 -28.58 -28.06 15.85
N CYS A 259 -27.70 -27.50 16.70
CA CYS A 259 -26.60 -26.62 16.27
C CYS A 259 -25.69 -27.21 15.17
N SER A 260 -25.60 -28.54 15.08
CA SER A 260 -24.86 -29.25 14.04
C SER A 260 -25.33 -28.93 12.61
N ALA A 261 -26.58 -28.48 12.42
CA ALA A 261 -27.07 -28.00 11.12
C ALA A 261 -26.28 -26.78 10.61
N PHE A 262 -25.71 -25.99 11.53
CA PHE A 262 -24.95 -24.78 11.22
C PHE A 262 -23.45 -24.99 11.42
N THR A 263 -23.02 -25.65 12.51
CA THR A 263 -21.59 -25.84 12.79
C THR A 263 -20.89 -26.77 11.81
N GLN A 264 -21.62 -27.59 11.05
CA GLN A 264 -21.09 -28.36 9.92
C GLN A 264 -20.61 -27.47 8.75
N HIS A 265 -21.04 -26.20 8.71
CA HIS A 265 -20.63 -25.21 7.71
C HIS A 265 -19.58 -24.22 8.23
N HIS A 266 -19.21 -24.31 9.51
CA HIS A 266 -18.28 -23.38 10.15
C HIS A 266 -16.86 -23.55 9.57
N PRO A 267 -16.28 -22.55 8.88
CA PRO A 267 -15.07 -22.79 8.07
C PRO A 267 -13.78 -22.72 8.89
N LYS A 268 -13.77 -21.97 10.00
CA LYS A 268 -12.58 -21.72 10.84
C LYS A 268 -12.38 -22.72 11.99
N ALA A 269 -13.38 -23.52 12.34
CA ALA A 269 -13.41 -24.26 13.60
C ALA A 269 -14.33 -25.49 13.54
N THR A 270 -14.11 -26.45 14.43
CA THR A 270 -14.94 -27.67 14.56
C THR A 270 -15.21 -27.99 16.04
N GLY A 271 -16.08 -28.97 16.31
CA GLY A 271 -16.39 -29.42 17.67
C GLY A 271 -17.06 -28.34 18.51
N GLU A 272 -16.49 -28.05 19.68
CA GLU A 272 -17.00 -27.02 20.61
C GLU A 272 -16.62 -25.60 20.17
N LYS A 273 -15.44 -25.40 19.57
CA LYS A 273 -14.97 -24.09 19.07
C LYS A 273 -15.91 -23.48 18.03
N ALA A 274 -16.51 -24.30 17.16
CA ALA A 274 -17.52 -23.89 16.19
C ALA A 274 -18.84 -23.36 16.80
N ARG A 275 -18.93 -23.32 18.14
CA ARG A 275 -20.04 -22.72 18.90
C ARG A 275 -19.60 -21.53 19.76
N THR A 276 -18.32 -21.16 19.76
CA THR A 276 -17.73 -20.10 20.61
C THR A 276 -16.83 -19.12 19.86
N GLU A 277 -16.64 -19.33 18.55
CA GLU A 277 -15.83 -18.49 17.66
C GLU A 277 -16.71 -18.06 16.47
N PRO A 278 -16.54 -16.84 15.90
CA PRO A 278 -17.32 -16.43 14.74
C PRO A 278 -17.02 -17.25 13.48
N PHE A 279 -18.05 -17.40 12.63
CA PHE A 279 -17.94 -18.08 11.35
C PHE A 279 -16.94 -17.40 10.40
N TYR A 280 -16.82 -16.08 10.49
CA TYR A 280 -16.06 -15.24 9.55
C TYR A 280 -15.14 -14.23 10.25
N ASP A 281 -14.17 -13.74 9.51
CA ASP A 281 -13.43 -12.49 9.72
C ASP A 281 -13.81 -11.49 8.61
N VAL A 282 -13.47 -10.21 8.76
CA VAL A 282 -13.63 -9.22 7.68
C VAL A 282 -12.68 -9.51 6.52
N SER A 283 -13.15 -9.25 5.30
CA SER A 283 -12.35 -9.54 4.09
C SER A 283 -11.12 -8.63 3.97
N ARG A 284 -9.98 -9.25 3.65
CA ARG A 284 -8.72 -8.60 3.26
C ARG A 284 -8.44 -8.71 1.76
N ALA A 285 -9.43 -9.14 0.97
CA ALA A 285 -9.28 -9.28 -0.48
C ALA A 285 -9.10 -7.91 -1.17
N PRO A 286 -8.39 -7.84 -2.32
CA PRO A 286 -8.48 -6.68 -3.21
C PRO A 286 -9.94 -6.47 -3.65
N GLY A 287 -10.47 -5.25 -3.45
CA GLY A 287 -11.89 -4.97 -3.62
C GLY A 287 -12.76 -5.32 -2.41
N SER A 288 -12.17 -5.45 -1.21
CA SER A 288 -12.91 -5.48 0.06
C SER A 288 -13.62 -4.14 0.32
N ALA A 289 -14.78 -4.19 0.97
CA ALA A 289 -15.54 -3.01 1.41
C ALA A 289 -14.84 -2.23 2.54
N TYR A 290 -13.91 -2.86 3.27
CA TYR A 290 -13.20 -2.25 4.39
C TYR A 290 -11.92 -1.56 3.93
N SER A 291 -11.83 -0.26 4.16
CA SER A 291 -10.63 0.58 3.89
C SER A 291 -9.41 0.15 4.73
N PHE A 292 -9.63 -0.31 5.96
CA PHE A 292 -8.59 -0.70 6.91
C PHE A 292 -9.00 -2.00 7.66
N PRO A 293 -8.99 -3.17 6.99
CA PRO A 293 -9.62 -4.39 7.51
C PRO A 293 -9.02 -4.88 8.84
N ASP A 294 -7.72 -4.71 9.09
CA ASP A 294 -7.10 -5.07 10.38
C ASP A 294 -7.42 -4.10 11.54
N ILE A 295 -8.03 -2.95 11.24
CA ILE A 295 -8.61 -2.05 12.24
C ILE A 295 -10.08 -2.43 12.44
N ALA A 296 -10.84 -2.63 11.35
CA ALA A 296 -12.24 -3.07 11.42
C ALA A 296 -12.39 -4.38 12.20
N GLN A 297 -11.49 -5.34 12.00
CA GLN A 297 -11.49 -6.60 12.74
C GLN A 297 -11.35 -6.42 14.26
N LYS A 298 -10.58 -5.42 14.70
CA LYS A 298 -10.40 -5.09 16.13
C LYS A 298 -11.64 -4.40 16.68
N SER A 299 -12.25 -3.50 15.90
CA SER A 299 -13.52 -2.86 16.23
C SER A 299 -14.65 -3.89 16.39
N ILE A 300 -14.69 -4.94 15.55
CA ILE A 300 -15.61 -6.08 15.73
C ILE A 300 -15.30 -6.86 17.02
N TYR A 301 -14.04 -7.07 17.39
CA TYR A 301 -13.71 -7.72 18.67
C TYR A 301 -14.20 -6.88 19.87
N SER A 302 -14.04 -5.56 19.85
CA SER A 302 -14.63 -4.68 20.88
C SER A 302 -16.17 -4.70 20.86
N LEU A 303 -16.80 -4.89 19.69
CA LEU A 303 -18.24 -5.05 19.57
C LEU A 303 -18.76 -6.37 20.18
N GLN A 304 -17.94 -7.43 20.27
CA GLN A 304 -18.32 -8.68 20.93
C GLN A 304 -18.56 -8.51 22.44
N ASP A 305 -17.77 -7.65 23.09
CA ASP A 305 -17.94 -7.31 24.51
C ASP A 305 -19.24 -6.53 24.76
N LEU A 306 -19.67 -5.74 23.77
CA LEU A 306 -20.92 -4.98 23.80
C LEU A 306 -22.15 -5.85 23.49
N ASP A 307 -22.07 -6.73 22.48
CA ASP A 307 -23.13 -7.69 22.16
C ASP A 307 -23.43 -8.64 23.34
N ALA A 308 -22.39 -8.97 24.12
CA ALA A 308 -22.51 -9.78 25.33
C ALA A 308 -23.36 -9.13 26.45
N GLN A 309 -23.53 -7.80 26.45
CA GLN A 309 -24.27 -7.10 27.51
C GLN A 309 -25.79 -7.37 27.44
N PRO A 310 -26.45 -7.81 28.53
CA PRO A 310 -27.86 -8.20 28.50
C PRO A 310 -28.83 -7.02 28.26
N ASN A 311 -28.36 -5.79 28.44
CA ASN A 311 -29.11 -4.54 28.31
C ASN A 311 -28.73 -3.72 27.07
N VAL A 312 -27.98 -4.30 26.12
CA VAL A 312 -27.66 -3.67 24.83
C VAL A 312 -28.13 -4.54 23.66
N PHE A 313 -28.86 -3.94 22.72
CA PHE A 313 -29.30 -4.58 21.48
C PHE A 313 -28.47 -4.05 20.30
N ILE A 314 -27.72 -4.94 19.65
CA ILE A 314 -26.94 -4.63 18.44
C ILE A 314 -27.84 -4.71 17.21
N CYS A 315 -27.99 -3.59 16.51
CA CYS A 315 -28.62 -3.49 15.20
C CYS A 315 -27.56 -3.07 14.17
N LEU A 316 -27.25 -3.95 13.21
CA LEU A 316 -26.33 -3.69 12.12
C LEU A 316 -27.13 -3.17 10.91
N ALA A 317 -26.56 -2.27 10.10
CA ALA A 317 -27.29 -1.60 9.01
C ALA A 317 -27.88 -2.58 7.97
N HIS A 318 -27.30 -3.77 7.84
CA HIS A 318 -27.64 -4.76 6.82
C HIS A 318 -28.19 -6.11 7.34
N ASP A 319 -28.51 -6.25 8.63
CA ASP A 319 -29.01 -7.53 9.18
C ASP A 319 -30.48 -7.76 8.81
N GLU A 320 -30.72 -8.63 7.81
CA GLU A 320 -32.05 -8.92 7.26
C GLU A 320 -33.09 -9.31 8.32
N VAL A 321 -32.70 -9.93 9.44
CA VAL A 321 -33.65 -10.37 10.47
C VAL A 321 -34.40 -9.19 11.12
N LEU A 322 -33.81 -7.99 11.14
CA LEU A 322 -34.39 -6.80 11.75
C LEU A 322 -35.69 -6.39 11.01
N PHE A 323 -35.68 -6.45 9.68
CA PHE A 323 -36.83 -6.12 8.80
C PHE A 323 -38.03 -7.05 8.99
N HIS A 324 -37.84 -8.21 9.64
CA HIS A 324 -38.89 -9.18 9.94
C HIS A 324 -39.29 -9.20 11.43
N THR A 325 -38.67 -8.35 12.26
CA THR A 325 -38.78 -8.40 13.73
C THR A 325 -39.09 -7.04 14.36
N LEU A 326 -38.51 -5.97 13.83
CA LEU A 326 -38.76 -4.60 14.28
C LEU A 326 -40.08 -4.07 13.69
N PRO A 327 -40.82 -3.20 14.42
CA PRO A 327 -41.83 -2.37 13.81
C PRO A 327 -41.11 -1.30 12.97
N LEU A 328 -41.39 -1.28 11.66
CA LEU A 328 -40.80 -0.30 10.74
C LEU A 328 -41.69 0.94 10.68
N PHE A 329 -41.05 2.11 10.58
CA PHE A 329 -41.70 3.40 10.36
C PHE A 329 -42.59 3.39 9.10
N ASN A 330 -42.15 2.66 8.07
CA ASN A 330 -42.86 2.40 6.82
C ASN A 330 -44.18 1.63 7.00
N ASP A 331 -44.34 0.87 8.10
CA ASP A 331 -45.59 0.14 8.41
C ASP A 331 -46.48 0.96 9.37
N ASP A 332 -45.87 1.61 10.36
CA ASP A 332 -46.58 2.42 11.36
C ASP A 332 -45.65 3.46 12.02
N PRO A 333 -45.69 4.75 11.61
CA PRO A 333 -44.86 5.80 12.16
C PRO A 333 -45.20 6.17 13.62
N SER A 334 -46.26 5.60 14.23
CA SER A 334 -46.51 5.76 15.66
C SER A 334 -45.66 4.84 16.54
N LYS A 335 -45.13 3.72 16.00
CA LYS A 335 -44.38 2.73 16.77
C LYS A 335 -42.89 3.04 16.84
N ASP A 336 -42.29 2.73 17.99
CA ASP A 336 -40.86 2.77 18.25
C ASP A 336 -40.33 1.38 18.67
N ILE A 337 -39.03 1.33 18.97
CA ILE A 337 -38.31 0.11 19.37
C ILE A 337 -37.75 0.19 20.79
N ASN A 338 -38.22 1.12 21.62
CA ASN A 338 -37.66 1.35 22.96
C ASN A 338 -37.94 0.19 23.94
N ASP A 339 -39.04 -0.53 23.74
CA ASP A 339 -39.49 -1.69 24.52
C ASP A 339 -38.85 -3.03 24.07
N TRP A 340 -37.77 -2.98 23.28
CA TRP A 340 -37.14 -4.16 22.67
C TRP A 340 -36.79 -5.28 23.64
N GLN A 341 -36.46 -4.95 24.90
CA GLN A 341 -36.06 -5.92 25.91
C GLN A 341 -37.28 -6.65 26.52
N GLU A 342 -38.40 -5.96 26.72
CA GLU A 342 -39.65 -6.58 27.18
C GLU A 342 -40.23 -7.50 26.11
N ARG A 343 -40.14 -7.10 24.84
CA ARG A 343 -40.54 -7.91 23.68
C ARG A 343 -39.54 -9.01 23.30
N GLY A 344 -38.34 -9.04 23.89
CA GLY A 344 -37.30 -10.03 23.60
C GLY A 344 -36.76 -9.98 22.16
N LEU A 345 -36.79 -8.80 21.51
CA LEU A 345 -36.41 -8.65 20.09
C LEU A 345 -34.94 -9.04 19.86
N ARG A 346 -34.06 -8.69 20.80
CA ARG A 346 -32.63 -9.06 20.82
C ARG A 346 -32.42 -10.57 20.77
N GLU A 347 -33.14 -11.31 21.62
CA GLU A 347 -33.09 -12.77 21.69
C GLU A 347 -33.66 -13.45 20.44
N TYR A 348 -34.71 -12.88 19.83
CA TYR A 348 -35.27 -13.33 18.56
C TYR A 348 -34.23 -13.17 17.42
N CYS A 349 -33.66 -11.97 17.28
CA CYS A 349 -32.75 -11.60 16.18
C CYS A 349 -31.38 -12.29 16.24
N ARG A 350 -30.84 -12.58 17.43
CA ARG A 350 -29.44 -13.01 17.67
C ARG A 350 -28.89 -14.05 16.68
N TRP A 351 -29.73 -15.00 16.26
CA TRP A 351 -29.37 -16.14 15.42
C TRP A 351 -30.00 -16.11 14.00
N GLY A 352 -30.56 -14.97 13.57
CA GLY A 352 -31.25 -14.83 12.28
C GLY A 352 -30.37 -15.13 11.05
N PHE A 353 -29.09 -14.73 11.10
CA PHE A 353 -28.10 -14.98 10.03
C PHE A 353 -27.84 -16.48 9.76
N LEU A 354 -28.23 -17.37 10.65
CA LEU A 354 -28.04 -18.82 10.45
C LEU A 354 -28.87 -19.36 9.27
N ASN A 355 -29.88 -18.62 8.81
CA ASN A 355 -30.68 -18.96 7.64
C ASN A 355 -29.97 -18.73 6.30
N ASP A 356 -28.97 -17.86 6.26
CA ASP A 356 -28.24 -17.53 5.04
C ASP A 356 -27.14 -18.56 4.74
N LEU A 357 -26.73 -19.32 5.77
CA LEU A 357 -25.83 -20.45 5.66
C LEU A 357 -26.41 -21.55 4.73
N PRO A 358 -25.54 -22.33 4.03
CA PRO A 358 -25.96 -23.36 3.08
C PRO A 358 -26.97 -24.39 3.63
N LYS A 359 -27.92 -24.79 2.79
CA LYS A 359 -28.98 -25.76 3.14
C LYS A 359 -28.87 -27.02 2.27
N GLY A 360 -28.56 -28.16 2.89
CA GLY A 360 -28.55 -29.47 2.21
C GLY A 360 -27.61 -29.57 0.99
N GLY A 361 -26.50 -28.81 0.99
CA GLY A 361 -25.57 -28.76 -0.15
C GLY A 361 -25.94 -27.76 -1.25
N LYS A 362 -26.97 -26.93 -1.04
CA LYS A 362 -27.36 -25.77 -1.87
C LYS A 362 -27.11 -24.46 -1.09
N PRO A 363 -27.24 -23.27 -1.73
CA PRO A 363 -27.25 -22.00 -1.01
C PRO A 363 -28.36 -21.88 0.04
N GLY A 364 -28.21 -20.94 0.98
CA GLY A 364 -29.11 -20.75 2.12
C GLY A 364 -30.40 -20.01 1.76
N ARG A 365 -30.33 -18.68 1.60
CA ARG A 365 -31.40 -17.89 0.98
C ARG A 365 -31.07 -17.63 -0.50
N ASN A 366 -32.11 -17.36 -1.30
CA ASN A 366 -31.92 -16.88 -2.67
C ASN A 366 -31.45 -15.41 -2.66
N PRO A 367 -30.76 -14.93 -3.70
CA PRO A 367 -30.46 -13.50 -3.86
C PRO A 367 -31.73 -12.65 -3.75
N LEU A 368 -31.70 -11.58 -2.93
CA LEU A 368 -32.84 -10.67 -2.74
C LEU A 368 -33.30 -10.03 -4.05
N ILE A 369 -32.35 -9.66 -4.91
CA ILE A 369 -32.57 -8.98 -6.17
C ILE A 369 -31.56 -9.49 -7.20
N ILE A 370 -31.95 -9.51 -8.48
CA ILE A 370 -31.11 -10.01 -9.59
C ILE A 370 -30.99 -8.90 -10.65
N GLY A 371 -29.76 -8.46 -10.92
CA GLY A 371 -29.48 -7.31 -11.76
C GLY A 371 -29.72 -5.97 -11.05
N GLN A 372 -29.34 -4.90 -11.73
CA GLN A 372 -29.53 -3.52 -11.26
C GLN A 372 -30.82 -2.95 -11.85
N TRP A 373 -31.62 -2.22 -11.07
CA TRP A 373 -32.96 -1.78 -11.46
C TRP A 373 -33.08 -0.25 -11.48
N ARG A 374 -33.85 0.28 -12.44
CA ARG A 374 -34.11 1.71 -12.60
C ARG A 374 -35.55 1.93 -13.09
N HIS A 375 -36.36 2.62 -12.30
CA HIS A 375 -37.78 2.87 -12.58
C HIS A 375 -38.56 1.58 -12.91
N GLY A 376 -38.42 0.54 -12.09
CA GLY A 376 -39.07 -0.77 -12.27
C GLY A 376 -38.60 -1.56 -13.50
N LYS A 377 -37.39 -1.27 -14.01
CA LYS A 377 -36.80 -1.96 -15.17
C LYS A 377 -35.35 -2.32 -14.91
N GLN A 378 -35.00 -3.59 -15.12
CA GLN A 378 -33.62 -4.06 -15.09
C GLN A 378 -32.78 -3.33 -16.15
N ILE A 379 -31.65 -2.77 -15.75
CA ILE A 379 -30.65 -2.14 -16.62
C ILE A 379 -29.44 -3.04 -16.78
N MET A 380 -28.79 -2.99 -17.95
CA MET A 380 -27.45 -3.55 -18.13
C MET A 380 -26.43 -2.41 -18.13
N TRP A 381 -25.58 -2.35 -17.11
CA TRP A 381 -24.45 -1.43 -17.07
C TRP A 381 -23.51 -1.74 -18.25
N LYS A 382 -23.00 -0.73 -18.95
CA LYS A 382 -22.37 -0.94 -20.28
C LYS A 382 -21.09 -1.79 -20.29
N ASN A 383 -20.49 -2.05 -19.12
CA ASN A 383 -19.15 -2.63 -18.98
C ASN A 383 -19.06 -3.93 -18.12
N THR A 384 -20.16 -4.54 -17.65
CA THR A 384 -20.09 -5.63 -16.63
C THR A 384 -19.32 -6.90 -17.02
N ARG A 385 -18.97 -7.08 -18.31
CA ARG A 385 -18.35 -8.30 -18.91
C ARG A 385 -19.17 -9.60 -18.76
N GLU A 386 -20.32 -9.55 -18.10
CA GLU A 386 -21.16 -10.73 -17.83
C GLU A 386 -21.74 -11.36 -19.10
N LYS A 387 -22.09 -12.65 -18.98
CA LYS A 387 -22.66 -13.47 -20.05
C LYS A 387 -23.93 -14.21 -19.61
N PRO A 388 -25.01 -13.50 -19.23
CA PRO A 388 -26.20 -14.11 -18.63
C PRO A 388 -27.03 -14.97 -19.60
N PHE A 389 -26.82 -14.87 -20.92
CA PHE A 389 -27.59 -15.63 -21.91
C PHE A 389 -26.88 -16.93 -22.28
N VAL A 390 -27.21 -18.02 -21.59
CA VAL A 390 -26.58 -19.35 -21.79
C VAL A 390 -27.37 -20.19 -22.81
N CYS A 391 -26.64 -20.88 -23.69
CA CYS A 391 -27.19 -21.86 -24.64
C CYS A 391 -27.18 -23.28 -24.06
N LEU A 392 -28.03 -24.18 -24.58
CA LEU A 392 -28.10 -25.59 -24.16
C LEU A 392 -26.79 -26.37 -24.41
N CYS A 393 -25.92 -25.88 -25.29
CA CYS A 393 -24.57 -26.42 -25.52
C CYS A 393 -23.52 -25.97 -24.46
N GLY A 394 -23.90 -25.16 -23.48
CA GLY A 394 -23.02 -24.61 -22.45
C GLY A 394 -22.32 -23.29 -22.79
N GLN A 395 -22.39 -22.79 -24.04
CA GLN A 395 -21.82 -21.47 -24.36
C GLN A 395 -22.68 -20.32 -23.85
N SER A 396 -22.03 -19.29 -23.29
CA SER A 396 -22.68 -18.12 -22.70
C SER A 396 -22.38 -16.83 -23.47
N PHE A 397 -23.38 -15.94 -23.51
CA PHE A 397 -23.36 -14.72 -24.32
C PHE A 397 -23.78 -13.49 -23.49
N SER A 398 -23.15 -12.35 -23.76
CA SER A 398 -23.47 -11.06 -23.10
C SER A 398 -24.76 -10.41 -23.60
N ARG A 399 -25.32 -10.90 -24.72
CA ARG A 399 -26.58 -10.40 -25.29
C ARG A 399 -27.43 -11.50 -25.88
N ARG A 400 -28.76 -11.32 -25.82
CA ARG A 400 -29.75 -12.27 -26.32
C ARG A 400 -29.75 -12.42 -27.85
N ASP A 401 -29.32 -11.39 -28.60
CA ASP A 401 -29.14 -11.48 -30.06
C ASP A 401 -27.95 -12.37 -30.45
N LEU A 402 -26.87 -12.33 -29.67
CA LEU A 402 -25.71 -13.21 -29.85
C LEU A 402 -26.04 -14.67 -29.55
N LEU A 403 -26.78 -14.95 -28.45
CA LEU A 403 -27.34 -16.27 -28.20
C LEU A 403 -28.26 -16.73 -29.35
N THR A 404 -29.16 -15.86 -29.82
CA THR A 404 -30.07 -16.16 -30.95
C THR A 404 -29.30 -16.47 -32.22
N ARG A 405 -28.23 -15.72 -32.51
CA ARG A 405 -27.34 -15.93 -33.66
C ARG A 405 -26.58 -17.25 -33.54
N HIS A 406 -25.99 -17.54 -32.38
CA HIS A 406 -25.33 -18.81 -32.12
C HIS A 406 -26.28 -20.00 -32.29
N HIS A 407 -27.49 -19.94 -31.71
CA HIS A 407 -28.50 -21.00 -31.88
C HIS A 407 -28.89 -21.21 -33.36
N ARG A 408 -28.95 -20.14 -34.17
CA ARG A 408 -29.16 -20.26 -35.62
C ARG A 408 -27.96 -20.86 -36.36
N GLN A 409 -26.74 -20.45 -36.02
CA GLN A 409 -25.53 -20.87 -36.72
C GLN A 409 -24.98 -22.24 -36.25
N SER A 410 -25.36 -22.72 -35.06
CA SER A 410 -24.78 -23.94 -34.45
C SER A 410 -25.80 -25.04 -34.14
N HIS A 411 -27.11 -24.78 -34.23
CA HIS A 411 -28.16 -25.78 -33.94
C HIS A 411 -29.22 -25.95 -35.05
N GLN A 412 -29.08 -25.27 -36.22
CA GLN A 412 -29.95 -25.51 -37.39
C GLN A 412 -29.40 -26.61 -38.32
N GLN A 413 -29.23 -27.83 -37.79
CA GLN A 413 -29.08 -29.04 -38.63
C GLN A 413 -29.96 -30.22 -38.20
N ASP A 414 -30.41 -30.29 -36.93
CA ASP A 414 -31.30 -31.37 -36.45
C ASP A 414 -32.75 -30.90 -36.22
N GLN A 415 -33.55 -30.84 -37.30
CA GLN A 415 -35.01 -31.03 -37.21
C GLN A 415 -35.66 -31.25 -38.59
N SER A 416 -35.75 -32.52 -39.01
CA SER A 416 -36.61 -32.93 -40.14
C SER A 416 -37.01 -34.40 -40.09
N GLN A 417 -37.82 -34.79 -39.09
CA GLN A 417 -38.78 -35.90 -39.19
C GLN A 417 -39.81 -35.88 -38.04
N ASP A 418 -41.08 -35.77 -38.43
CA ASP A 418 -42.31 -36.42 -37.96
C ASP A 418 -42.38 -37.01 -36.52
N GLY A 419 -43.48 -36.87 -35.76
CA GLY A 419 -44.74 -36.16 -36.03
C GLY A 419 -45.93 -36.73 -35.23
N GLU A 420 -46.61 -35.88 -34.44
CA GLU A 420 -47.89 -36.12 -33.72
C GLU A 420 -47.86 -37.24 -32.63
N SER A 421 -48.66 -37.24 -31.55
CA SER A 421 -49.96 -36.60 -31.32
C SER A 421 -50.21 -36.15 -29.86
N GLN A 422 -50.78 -34.95 -29.73
CA GLN A 422 -51.88 -34.56 -28.83
C GLN A 422 -51.98 -35.11 -27.39
N TYR A 423 -51.95 -34.20 -26.41
CA TYR A 423 -53.14 -33.91 -25.58
C TYR A 423 -53.13 -32.42 -25.18
N ALA A 424 -54.28 -31.75 -25.33
CA ALA A 424 -54.58 -30.43 -24.79
C ALA A 424 -55.45 -30.60 -23.50
N GLU A 425 -55.90 -29.59 -22.75
CA GLU A 425 -56.32 -28.23 -23.12
C GLU A 425 -56.51 -27.34 -21.86
N GLN A 426 -56.60 -26.00 -22.04
CA GLN A 426 -57.11 -24.99 -21.07
C GLN A 426 -56.23 -24.79 -19.79
N VAL A 427 -56.29 -23.70 -19.02
CA VAL A 427 -57.34 -22.68 -18.74
C VAL A 427 -56.74 -21.26 -18.65
N SER A 428 -57.52 -20.22 -19.00
CA SER A 428 -57.20 -18.79 -18.80
C SER A 428 -57.70 -18.22 -17.46
N PRO A 429 -57.12 -17.13 -16.97
CA PRO A 429 -57.91 -15.88 -16.86
C PRO A 429 -57.25 -14.73 -17.65
N SER A 430 -57.94 -13.79 -18.29
CA SER A 430 -59.23 -13.14 -17.98
C SER A 430 -59.17 -12.12 -16.84
N GLU A 431 -58.52 -10.98 -17.08
CA GLU A 431 -59.00 -9.71 -16.51
C GLU A 431 -60.23 -9.23 -17.29
N MET A 432 -61.14 -8.56 -16.59
CA MET A 432 -62.43 -8.14 -17.14
C MET A 432 -62.38 -6.68 -17.61
N THR A 433 -62.83 -6.46 -18.85
CA THR A 433 -63.50 -5.26 -19.40
C THR A 433 -63.50 -3.96 -18.55
N LEU A 434 -63.33 -2.77 -19.14
CA LEU A 434 -64.15 -2.34 -20.29
C LEU A 434 -63.52 -1.18 -21.10
N SER A 435 -64.03 -0.99 -22.32
CA SER A 435 -63.51 -0.07 -23.33
C SER A 435 -64.30 1.24 -23.48
N THR A 436 -63.61 2.36 -23.67
CA THR A 436 -63.92 3.47 -24.61
C THR A 436 -62.61 4.27 -24.81
N SER A 437 -62.08 4.61 -25.98
CA SER A 437 -62.64 5.11 -27.25
C SER A 437 -63.30 6.50 -27.14
N ASP A 438 -62.55 7.55 -27.49
CA ASP A 438 -63.01 8.52 -28.49
C ASP A 438 -61.86 9.38 -29.07
N THR A 439 -62.10 10.01 -30.22
CA THR A 439 -61.12 10.70 -31.09
C THR A 439 -61.21 12.24 -30.96
N PRO A 440 -60.20 13.01 -31.42
CA PRO A 440 -60.09 14.46 -31.14
C PRO A 440 -60.83 15.36 -32.15
N PRO A 441 -61.00 16.64 -31.79
CA PRO A 441 -60.53 17.76 -32.62
C PRO A 441 -59.61 18.71 -31.81
N GLN A 442 -58.57 19.40 -32.32
CA GLN A 442 -58.27 20.10 -33.59
C GLN A 442 -58.33 21.64 -33.44
N GLU A 443 -57.16 22.27 -33.62
CA GLU A 443 -56.85 23.66 -34.06
C GLU A 443 -57.53 24.92 -33.43
N ALA A 444 -56.70 25.80 -32.84
CA ALA A 444 -56.48 27.19 -33.31
C ALA A 444 -55.30 27.84 -32.55
N SER A 445 -54.11 28.06 -33.13
CA SER A 445 -53.73 29.10 -34.13
C SER A 445 -53.50 30.53 -33.57
N ARG A 446 -52.26 31.06 -33.65
CA ARG A 446 -51.87 32.49 -33.83
C ARG A 446 -50.34 32.63 -34.16
N PRO A 447 -49.85 33.76 -34.75
CA PRO A 447 -49.01 33.66 -35.97
C PRO A 447 -47.74 34.57 -36.09
N PHE A 448 -46.90 34.27 -37.11
CA PHE A 448 -45.97 35.16 -37.90
C PHE A 448 -44.83 35.91 -37.13
N THR A 449 -43.51 35.75 -37.40
CA THR A 449 -42.64 36.06 -38.60
C THR A 449 -42.44 37.57 -38.90
N PRO A 450 -41.36 38.06 -39.57
CA PRO A 450 -40.27 37.36 -40.30
C PRO A 450 -38.79 37.86 -40.13
N LEU A 451 -37.85 37.05 -40.66
CA LEU A 451 -36.57 37.30 -41.41
C LEU A 451 -35.94 38.72 -41.59
N PRO A 452 -34.60 38.83 -41.77
CA PRO A 452 -33.98 38.76 -43.12
C PRO A 452 -32.62 38.02 -43.25
N THR A 453 -32.14 37.88 -44.48
CA THR A 453 -30.93 37.12 -44.92
C THR A 453 -30.10 37.87 -45.99
N LEU A 454 -28.77 37.76 -45.91
CA LEU A 454 -27.77 37.94 -47.01
C LEU A 454 -27.65 39.38 -47.59
N PRO A 455 -26.49 39.80 -48.18
CA PRO A 455 -25.88 39.24 -49.40
C PRO A 455 -24.35 38.95 -49.34
N GLU A 456 -23.82 38.48 -50.47
CA GLU A 456 -22.40 38.25 -50.79
C GLU A 456 -21.73 39.49 -51.44
N GLU A 457 -20.50 39.31 -52.00
CA GLU A 457 -19.63 40.19 -52.83
C GLU A 457 -18.26 40.53 -52.15
N GLN A 458 -17.09 40.55 -52.82
CA GLN A 458 -16.66 40.07 -54.16
C GLN A 458 -15.10 39.94 -54.23
N LEU A 459 -14.62 39.14 -55.21
CA LEU A 459 -13.37 39.20 -56.02
C LEU A 459 -12.06 39.87 -55.50
N ASP A 460 -10.92 39.20 -55.72
CA ASP A 460 -9.94 39.58 -56.79
C ASP A 460 -8.91 38.46 -57.06
N ASP A 461 -8.19 38.57 -58.18
CA ASP A 461 -7.47 37.47 -58.91
C ASP A 461 -5.91 37.51 -58.85
N ALA A 462 -5.29 36.61 -59.63
CA ALA A 462 -3.87 36.46 -60.03
C ALA A 462 -2.92 35.77 -59.01
N GLU A 463 -2.29 34.61 -59.29
CA GLU A 463 -1.48 34.10 -60.44
C GLU A 463 0.02 34.42 -60.35
N ASP A 464 0.85 33.37 -60.36
CA ASP A 464 2.06 33.26 -61.20
C ASP A 464 2.45 31.76 -61.39
N GLU A 465 3.04 31.41 -62.54
CA GLU A 465 3.18 30.02 -63.06
C GLU A 465 4.62 29.42 -62.89
N ILE A 466 4.87 28.09 -62.77
CA ILE A 466 5.15 27.02 -63.81
C ILE A 466 6.38 27.38 -64.71
N PRO A 467 7.19 26.50 -65.40
CA PRO A 467 7.20 25.02 -65.65
C PRO A 467 8.42 24.23 -65.09
N GLU A 468 8.32 22.91 -64.83
CA GLU A 468 8.45 21.73 -65.73
C GLU A 468 9.81 21.48 -66.43
N ARG A 469 10.30 20.22 -66.39
CA ARG A 469 10.21 19.31 -67.58
C ARG A 469 10.57 17.85 -67.31
N SER A 470 10.10 16.99 -68.22
CA SER A 470 10.18 15.52 -68.23
C SER A 470 11.02 14.97 -69.39
N ILE A 471 11.56 13.76 -69.21
CA ILE A 471 12.14 12.84 -70.22
C ILE A 471 11.84 11.43 -69.65
N GLU A 472 10.84 10.68 -70.14
CA GLU A 472 10.80 9.83 -71.35
C GLU A 472 11.36 8.40 -71.14
N ILE A 473 10.95 7.48 -72.03
CA ILE A 473 11.02 6.01 -71.89
C ILE A 473 11.94 5.46 -72.99
N GLU A 474 12.71 4.39 -72.72
CA GLU A 474 13.11 3.45 -73.79
C GLU A 474 13.31 2.01 -73.29
N ASP A 475 13.27 1.07 -74.23
CA ASP A 475 13.26 -0.40 -74.04
C ASP A 475 14.57 -1.02 -74.59
N GLY A 476 15.02 -2.17 -74.08
CA GLY A 476 16.45 -2.54 -74.17
C GLY A 476 16.84 -4.01 -73.90
N SER A 477 16.21 -4.95 -74.59
CA SER A 477 16.61 -6.36 -74.81
C SER A 477 17.99 -6.89 -74.31
N GLY A 478 17.93 -7.84 -73.36
CA GLY A 478 18.48 -9.20 -73.52
C GLY A 478 19.98 -9.52 -73.34
N VAL A 479 20.25 -10.74 -72.82
CA VAL A 479 21.29 -11.74 -73.19
C VAL A 479 21.54 -12.69 -72.01
N ASP A 480 21.15 -13.95 -72.20
CA ASP A 480 21.58 -15.17 -71.50
C ASP A 480 22.49 -15.94 -72.51
N PRO A 481 23.27 -17.02 -72.17
CA PRO A 481 23.30 -17.80 -70.93
C PRO A 481 24.71 -18.18 -70.42
N GLU A 482 24.80 -18.98 -69.35
CA GLU A 482 25.46 -20.30 -69.44
C GLU A 482 25.16 -21.27 -68.26
N ARG A 483 25.07 -22.56 -68.60
CA ARG A 483 24.89 -23.78 -67.76
C ARG A 483 25.80 -24.85 -68.41
N PRO A 484 26.27 -25.96 -67.76
CA PRO A 484 25.34 -27.04 -67.36
C PRO A 484 25.81 -28.11 -66.31
N THR A 485 24.84 -28.89 -65.79
CA THR A 485 24.95 -30.33 -65.39
C THR A 485 25.90 -30.74 -64.23
N VAL A 486 25.83 -31.93 -63.61
CA VAL A 486 25.21 -33.24 -63.95
C VAL A 486 24.42 -33.83 -62.75
N ALA A 487 23.38 -34.64 -63.04
CA ALA A 487 22.70 -35.53 -62.09
C ALA A 487 22.51 -36.94 -62.71
N PRO A 488 22.34 -37.99 -61.88
CA PRO A 488 21.22 -38.93 -62.04
C PRO A 488 20.36 -39.01 -60.73
N VAL A 489 19.02 -39.15 -60.71
CA VAL A 489 18.06 -40.05 -61.43
C VAL A 489 18.07 -41.48 -60.86
N ASP A 490 16.96 -42.18 -60.56
CA ASP A 490 15.49 -41.88 -60.64
C ASP A 490 14.80 -42.30 -59.30
N THR A 491 13.54 -42.69 -59.05
CA THR A 491 12.21 -42.99 -59.70
C THR A 491 11.16 -43.01 -58.54
N THR A 492 9.82 -43.00 -58.61
CA THR A 492 8.67 -42.55 -59.46
C THR A 492 7.39 -42.98 -58.68
N ALA A 493 6.19 -42.37 -58.70
CA ALA A 493 5.65 -41.10 -59.21
C ALA A 493 4.22 -40.90 -58.63
N GLY A 494 3.59 -39.72 -58.79
CA GLY A 494 2.19 -39.47 -58.38
C GLY A 494 1.76 -38.01 -58.58
N LEU A 495 0.88 -37.74 -59.55
CA LEU A 495 0.45 -36.39 -59.98
C LEU A 495 -1.01 -36.11 -59.63
N GLN A 496 -1.34 -34.87 -59.20
CA GLN A 496 -2.19 -33.95 -59.98
C GLN A 496 -2.43 -32.56 -59.34
N LEU A 497 -2.29 -31.54 -60.20
CA LEU A 497 -2.91 -30.20 -60.27
C LEU A 497 -3.25 -29.35 -59.00
N GLU A 498 -2.48 -28.26 -58.88
CA GLU A 498 -2.85 -26.87 -58.53
C GLU A 498 -4.13 -26.55 -57.73
N THR A 499 -3.94 -25.88 -56.58
CA THR A 499 -4.55 -24.55 -56.34
C THR A 499 -3.68 -23.74 -55.36
N SER A 500 -3.52 -22.44 -55.59
CA SER A 500 -2.63 -21.58 -54.81
C SER A 500 -3.25 -21.16 -53.46
N ILE A 501 -2.81 -21.80 -52.37
CA ILE A 501 -3.17 -21.40 -51.01
C ILE A 501 -2.22 -20.30 -50.53
N ILE A 502 -2.78 -19.16 -50.13
CA ILE A 502 -2.07 -18.14 -49.35
C ILE A 502 -1.86 -18.71 -47.95
N SER A 503 -0.61 -18.97 -47.57
CA SER A 503 -0.27 -19.38 -46.21
C SER A 503 -0.35 -18.19 -45.25
N PRO A 504 -1.12 -18.28 -44.14
CA PRO A 504 -1.04 -17.28 -43.08
C PRO A 504 0.31 -17.41 -42.36
N THR A 505 1.03 -16.30 -42.20
CA THR A 505 2.23 -16.24 -41.35
C THR A 505 1.86 -16.55 -39.90
N PRO A 506 2.65 -17.34 -39.16
CA PRO A 506 2.39 -17.60 -37.74
C PRO A 506 2.38 -16.31 -36.92
N ASN A 507 1.36 -16.12 -36.09
CA ASN A 507 1.32 -15.00 -35.16
C ASN A 507 2.43 -15.14 -34.10
N PHE A 508 3.14 -14.03 -33.85
CA PHE A 508 4.09 -13.84 -32.74
C PHE A 508 3.54 -14.30 -31.38
N LEU A 509 2.20 -14.28 -31.23
CA LEU A 509 1.49 -14.27 -29.96
C LEU A 509 1.14 -15.65 -29.39
N LEU A 510 1.35 -16.76 -30.12
CA LEU A 510 1.11 -18.10 -29.55
C LEU A 510 2.20 -18.53 -28.57
N GLY A 511 3.42 -17.99 -28.67
CA GLY A 511 4.50 -18.26 -27.70
C GLY A 511 4.22 -17.71 -26.29
N ALA A 512 3.27 -16.79 -26.14
CA ALA A 512 2.90 -16.23 -24.83
C ALA A 512 2.36 -17.30 -23.85
N ALA A 513 1.85 -18.44 -24.35
CA ALA A 513 1.44 -19.56 -23.51
C ALA A 513 2.62 -20.28 -22.82
N GLU A 514 3.81 -20.30 -23.46
CA GLU A 514 5.04 -20.82 -22.85
C GLU A 514 5.76 -19.72 -22.05
N GLY A 515 5.71 -18.47 -22.53
CA GLY A 515 6.16 -17.29 -21.80
C GLY A 515 5.44 -17.11 -20.44
N LEU A 516 4.19 -17.55 -20.31
CA LEU A 516 3.45 -17.56 -19.06
C LEU A 516 4.10 -18.42 -17.97
N GLN A 517 4.76 -19.55 -18.30
CA GLN A 517 5.53 -20.32 -17.29
C GLN A 517 6.81 -19.59 -16.85
N ALA A 518 7.38 -18.74 -17.71
CA ALA A 518 8.48 -17.85 -17.32
C ALA A 518 8.01 -16.61 -16.56
N PHE A 519 6.76 -16.18 -16.74
CA PHE A 519 6.13 -15.15 -15.92
C PHE A 519 5.73 -15.69 -14.54
N GLU A 520 5.25 -16.93 -14.48
CA GLU A 520 4.81 -17.60 -13.26
C GLU A 520 5.88 -17.65 -12.17
N PHE A 521 7.18 -17.86 -12.46
CA PHE A 521 8.17 -17.88 -11.36
C PHE A 521 8.35 -16.50 -10.68
N LEU A 522 8.08 -15.40 -11.38
CA LEU A 522 8.05 -14.04 -10.80
C LEU A 522 6.81 -13.79 -9.91
N TRP A 523 5.87 -14.75 -9.85
CA TRP A 523 4.56 -14.62 -9.22
C TRP A 523 4.22 -15.77 -8.24
N ASN A 524 4.81 -16.95 -8.44
CA ASN A 524 4.60 -18.19 -7.69
C ASN A 524 5.67 -18.41 -6.61
N GLY A 525 6.76 -17.63 -6.58
CA GLY A 525 7.79 -17.67 -5.53
C GLY A 525 7.35 -17.12 -4.15
N PHE A 526 6.06 -17.13 -3.87
CA PHE A 526 5.42 -16.49 -2.71
C PHE A 526 4.79 -17.56 -1.81
N PRO A 527 5.21 -17.69 -0.53
CA PRO A 527 4.58 -18.62 0.40
C PRO A 527 3.11 -18.30 0.66
N THR A 528 2.29 -19.33 0.84
CA THR A 528 0.94 -19.21 1.40
C THR A 528 0.98 -19.09 2.92
N ASP A 529 1.46 -17.94 3.43
CA ASP A 529 1.25 -17.39 4.79
C ASP A 529 2.07 -16.10 4.96
N ASP A 530 1.46 -14.99 5.42
CA ASP A 530 2.01 -13.77 6.05
C ASP A 530 3.40 -13.19 5.63
N GLN A 531 3.94 -13.52 4.45
CA GLN A 531 5.24 -13.04 3.94
C GLN A 531 5.07 -12.02 2.80
N PRO A 532 5.48 -10.74 2.99
CA PRO A 532 5.34 -9.73 1.96
C PRO A 532 6.56 -9.71 1.02
N LEU A 533 6.35 -10.18 -0.22
CA LEU A 533 7.34 -10.39 -1.29
C LEU A 533 8.38 -11.50 -1.00
N PRO A 534 8.98 -12.14 -2.03
CA PRO A 534 9.96 -13.19 -1.84
C PRO A 534 11.23 -12.59 -1.22
N THR A 535 11.77 -13.23 -0.19
CA THR A 535 13.02 -12.76 0.45
C THR A 535 14.27 -13.13 -0.33
N THR A 536 14.17 -14.00 -1.33
CA THR A 536 15.27 -14.40 -2.22
C THR A 536 15.21 -13.67 -3.56
N PHE A 537 16.39 -13.27 -4.04
CA PHE A 537 16.55 -12.78 -5.41
C PHE A 537 16.76 -13.96 -6.38
N LEU A 538 16.63 -13.69 -7.68
CA LEU A 538 16.90 -14.67 -8.73
C LEU A 538 18.40 -14.99 -8.80
N ASN A 539 18.73 -16.27 -8.93
CA ASN A 539 20.11 -16.72 -9.11
C ASN A 539 20.60 -16.38 -10.54
N THR A 540 21.39 -15.31 -10.66
CA THR A 540 21.92 -14.81 -11.94
C THR A 540 23.02 -15.69 -12.56
N ASP A 541 23.51 -16.74 -11.88
CA ASP A 541 24.56 -17.63 -12.40
C ASP A 541 24.05 -18.81 -13.24
N LEU A 542 22.74 -19.03 -13.30
CA LEU A 542 22.10 -19.99 -14.22
C LEU A 542 21.56 -19.27 -15.46
N SER A 543 21.48 -19.95 -16.61
CA SER A 543 20.71 -19.44 -17.76
C SER A 543 19.21 -19.43 -17.41
N LEU A 544 18.43 -18.50 -17.98
CA LEU A 544 16.97 -18.50 -17.86
C LEU A 544 16.35 -19.69 -18.60
N VAL A 545 17.11 -20.36 -19.47
CA VAL A 545 16.82 -21.70 -19.97
C VAL A 545 16.88 -22.71 -18.81
N ASP A 546 18.04 -22.84 -18.15
CA ASP A 546 18.28 -23.80 -17.06
C ASP A 546 17.29 -23.63 -15.89
N ILE A 547 17.05 -22.37 -15.46
CA ILE A 547 16.12 -22.06 -14.37
C ILE A 547 14.72 -22.58 -14.71
N SER A 548 14.21 -22.29 -15.91
CA SER A 548 12.87 -22.73 -16.30
C SER A 548 12.73 -24.26 -16.35
N GLN A 549 13.79 -24.98 -16.73
CA GLN A 549 13.79 -26.44 -16.76
C GLN A 549 13.82 -27.06 -15.35
N GLN A 550 14.44 -26.39 -14.37
CA GLN A 550 14.40 -26.84 -12.97
C GLN A 550 13.00 -26.69 -12.36
N TYR A 551 12.30 -25.57 -12.61
CA TYR A 551 10.94 -25.37 -12.09
C TYR A 551 9.87 -26.22 -12.80
N ALA A 552 10.06 -26.57 -14.07
CA ALA A 552 9.16 -27.44 -14.83
C ALA A 552 9.07 -28.90 -14.31
N HIS A 553 9.91 -29.29 -13.33
CA HIS A 553 9.97 -30.65 -12.79
C HIS A 553 9.37 -30.83 -11.39
N ILE A 554 8.65 -29.83 -10.85
CA ILE A 554 7.86 -30.00 -9.63
C ILE A 554 6.65 -30.92 -9.94
N PRO A 555 6.53 -32.12 -9.33
CA PRO A 555 5.45 -33.05 -9.67
C PRO A 555 4.09 -32.54 -9.16
N SER A 556 3.06 -32.62 -10.00
CA SER A 556 1.67 -32.48 -9.54
C SER A 556 1.36 -33.54 -8.47
N PRO A 557 0.64 -33.20 -7.38
CA PRO A 557 0.30 -34.18 -6.36
C PRO A 557 -0.54 -35.33 -6.96
N PRO A 558 -0.25 -36.60 -6.63
CA PRO A 558 -0.94 -37.72 -7.24
C PRO A 558 -2.42 -37.77 -6.84
N PRO A 559 -3.33 -38.22 -7.73
CA PRO A 559 -4.73 -38.38 -7.39
C PRO A 559 -4.90 -39.45 -6.29
N PRO A 560 -5.86 -39.28 -5.37
CA PRO A 560 -6.10 -40.25 -4.31
C PRO A 560 -6.57 -41.60 -4.89
N PRO A 561 -6.15 -42.74 -4.31
CA PRO A 561 -6.56 -44.04 -4.79
C PRO A 561 -8.05 -44.29 -4.52
N PRO A 562 -8.74 -45.10 -5.37
CA PRO A 562 -10.12 -45.49 -5.10
C PRO A 562 -10.22 -46.35 -3.83
N PRO A 563 -11.32 -46.24 -3.06
CA PRO A 563 -11.52 -47.06 -1.87
C PRO A 563 -11.78 -48.54 -2.26
N PRO A 564 -11.25 -49.52 -1.50
CA PRO A 564 -11.57 -50.93 -1.69
C PRO A 564 -12.94 -51.29 -1.10
N ASP A 565 -13.64 -52.24 -1.73
CA ASP A 565 -14.93 -52.75 -1.25
C ASP A 565 -14.81 -53.51 0.08
N PHE A 566 -15.81 -53.34 0.96
CA PHE A 566 -15.92 -54.05 2.24
C PHE A 566 -16.90 -55.24 2.17
N PRO A 567 -16.46 -56.46 2.52
CA PRO A 567 -17.34 -57.55 2.95
C PRO A 567 -17.45 -57.63 4.48
N HIS A 568 -18.67 -57.86 4.98
CA HIS A 568 -18.98 -58.28 6.35
C HIS A 568 -18.65 -59.78 6.60
N PRO A 569 -18.67 -60.32 7.85
CA PRO A 569 -18.48 -59.72 9.18
C PRO A 569 -17.48 -60.52 10.10
N LEU A 570 -17.39 -60.10 11.36
CA LEU A 570 -16.88 -60.79 12.57
C LEU A 570 -17.13 -62.33 12.61
N PRO A 571 -16.30 -63.17 13.30
CA PRO A 571 -15.95 -62.95 14.73
C PRO A 571 -14.63 -63.52 15.35
N GLN A 572 -14.33 -63.00 16.56
CA GLN A 572 -13.75 -63.65 17.77
C GLN A 572 -12.35 -64.30 17.80
N ALA A 573 -11.74 -64.19 19.01
CA ALA A 573 -10.75 -65.10 19.64
C ALA A 573 -9.31 -65.11 19.05
N ASP A 574 -8.23 -65.30 19.83
CA ASP A 574 -8.06 -65.23 21.29
C ASP A 574 -6.58 -64.99 21.69
N ILE A 575 -6.31 -64.87 23.01
CA ILE A 575 -5.09 -65.25 23.77
C ILE A 575 -3.74 -65.34 22.98
N GLY A 576 -2.65 -64.67 23.37
CA GLY A 576 -2.31 -64.02 24.65
C GLY A 576 -0.83 -64.26 25.01
N HIS A 577 -0.50 -64.27 26.31
CA HIS A 577 0.83 -64.55 26.92
C HIS A 577 1.92 -63.46 26.76
N SER A 578 2.67 -63.04 27.80
CA SER A 578 2.64 -63.39 29.24
C SER A 578 3.32 -62.33 30.12
N LYS A 579 2.68 -61.99 31.26
CA LYS A 579 3.24 -61.88 32.65
C LYS A 579 4.46 -60.95 32.94
N GLU A 580 4.70 -60.46 34.17
CA GLU A 580 4.15 -60.83 35.48
C GLU A 580 4.04 -59.63 36.48
N PHE A 581 3.28 -59.87 37.56
CA PHE A 581 2.98 -59.12 38.80
C PHE A 581 4.11 -58.25 39.43
N SER A 582 3.90 -57.38 40.45
CA SER A 582 2.76 -56.63 41.04
C SER A 582 3.17 -56.10 42.44
N THR A 583 2.96 -54.82 42.80
CA THR A 583 2.51 -54.35 44.15
C THR A 583 2.32 -52.83 44.25
N ASP A 584 1.20 -52.43 44.87
CA ASP A 584 0.93 -51.14 45.57
C ASP A 584 1.63 -51.17 46.98
N PRO A 585 1.62 -50.14 47.87
CA PRO A 585 0.83 -48.90 47.84
C PRO A 585 1.53 -47.56 48.28
N ASN A 586 0.79 -46.46 48.09
CA ASN A 586 0.71 -45.25 48.94
C ASN A 586 1.94 -44.79 49.77
N LEU A 587 2.50 -43.60 49.42
CA LEU A 587 2.55 -42.48 50.39
C LEU A 587 2.70 -41.09 49.71
N ASN A 588 1.88 -40.14 50.16
CA ASN A 588 2.09 -38.68 50.21
C ASN A 588 2.76 -37.91 49.04
N LEU A 589 1.89 -37.23 48.27
CA LEU A 589 2.00 -35.82 47.83
C LEU A 589 3.11 -35.42 46.80
N PRO A 590 2.90 -34.34 46.02
CA PRO A 590 3.53 -34.20 44.70
C PRO A 590 4.84 -33.41 44.67
N ILE A 591 5.88 -34.04 44.12
CA ILE A 591 7.10 -33.40 43.59
C ILE A 591 7.38 -34.14 42.25
N ASN A 592 7.02 -33.60 41.09
CA ASN A 592 7.57 -32.42 40.38
C ASN A 592 8.97 -32.71 39.80
N ILE A 593 9.11 -32.55 38.48
CA ILE A 593 10.34 -32.75 37.71
C ILE A 593 10.49 -31.58 36.73
N ASN A 594 11.48 -30.71 36.98
CA ASN A 594 12.11 -29.76 36.04
C ASN A 594 11.22 -28.61 35.49
N LEU A 595 11.66 -27.36 35.32
CA LEU A 595 12.96 -26.64 35.48
C LEU A 595 12.64 -25.13 35.80
N PRO A 596 13.57 -24.19 36.09
CA PRO A 596 13.56 -23.60 37.44
C PRO A 596 13.65 -22.04 37.59
N GLN A 597 13.47 -21.61 38.85
CA GLN A 597 14.11 -20.46 39.57
C GLN A 597 13.63 -18.98 39.48
N ASP A 598 13.25 -18.49 40.67
CA ASP A 598 13.63 -17.24 41.37
C ASP A 598 13.06 -15.81 41.04
N ALA A 599 12.17 -15.37 41.95
CA ALA A 599 12.04 -14.02 42.56
C ALA A 599 11.52 -12.81 41.70
N SER A 600 10.96 -11.73 42.28
CA SER A 600 10.92 -11.26 43.70
C SER A 600 9.60 -10.54 44.12
N GLN A 601 9.67 -9.61 45.09
CA GLN A 601 8.61 -8.85 45.77
C GLN A 601 8.77 -7.33 45.45
N THR A 602 7.81 -6.36 45.52
CA THR A 602 6.36 -6.29 45.84
C THR A 602 5.77 -4.85 45.61
N ARG A 603 4.45 -4.76 45.37
CA ARG A 603 3.47 -3.69 45.81
C ARG A 603 3.34 -2.33 45.03
N PRO A 604 2.23 -1.55 45.22
CA PRO A 604 1.69 -0.55 44.26
C PRO A 604 1.46 0.90 44.80
N VAL A 605 0.82 1.82 44.03
CA VAL A 605 -0.23 2.85 44.43
C VAL A 605 -0.35 4.13 43.50
N VAL A 606 -1.51 4.29 42.83
CA VAL A 606 -2.40 5.50 42.60
C VAL A 606 -1.87 6.91 42.19
N SER A 607 -2.40 7.55 41.11
CA SER A 607 -3.23 8.81 41.13
C SER A 607 -3.40 9.67 39.81
N ARG A 608 -4.65 10.09 39.55
CA ARG A 608 -5.21 11.41 39.08
C ARG A 608 -4.67 12.26 37.90
N LEU A 609 -5.62 12.99 37.28
CA LEU A 609 -5.44 14.27 36.54
C LEU A 609 -4.90 15.41 37.44
N PRO A 610 -4.07 16.33 36.90
CA PRO A 610 -3.81 17.64 37.49
C PRO A 610 -4.74 18.73 36.91
N SER A 611 -5.23 19.60 37.80
CA SER A 611 -5.79 20.91 37.44
C SER A 611 -4.67 21.91 37.13
N LEU A 612 -5.03 23.07 36.57
CA LEU A 612 -4.23 24.30 36.65
C LEU A 612 -4.06 24.76 38.12
N GLU A 613 -3.08 25.64 38.35
CA GLU A 613 -2.55 26.20 39.61
C GLU A 613 -1.52 25.35 40.40
N PRO A 614 -0.57 25.95 41.17
CA PRO A 614 0.73 25.33 41.43
C PRO A 614 1.00 24.84 42.87
N SER A 615 1.45 23.59 43.03
CA SER A 615 2.18 23.13 44.24
C SER A 615 3.08 21.90 44.02
N SER A 616 4.40 22.11 44.12
CA SER A 616 5.48 21.16 44.48
C SER A 616 5.32 19.61 44.33
N SER A 617 6.17 19.07 43.46
CA SER A 617 6.98 17.82 43.61
C SER A 617 6.43 16.40 43.34
N THR A 618 7.13 15.72 42.41
CA THR A 618 7.38 14.25 42.24
C THR A 618 6.43 13.39 41.38
N ARG A 619 7.01 12.38 40.70
CA ARG A 619 6.45 11.43 39.69
C ARG A 619 5.92 10.11 40.36
N LEU A 620 5.17 9.17 39.74
CA LEU A 620 5.54 8.28 38.60
C LEU A 620 4.34 7.50 37.97
N ASN A 621 4.60 6.90 36.80
CA ASN A 621 3.68 6.06 35.99
C ASN A 621 3.73 4.56 36.40
N ALA A 622 2.74 3.76 35.96
CA ALA A 622 2.91 2.32 35.75
C ALA A 622 1.91 1.70 34.74
N PHE A 623 2.45 1.25 33.61
CA PHE A 623 2.20 -0.05 32.97
C PHE A 623 3.56 -0.79 33.07
N GLU A 624 3.72 -2.11 33.05
CA GLU A 624 2.87 -3.28 32.79
C GLU A 624 3.48 -4.49 33.57
N ALA A 625 3.20 -5.80 33.48
CA ALA A 625 2.31 -6.65 32.66
C ALA A 625 1.89 -7.93 33.44
N ILE A 626 1.53 -9.00 32.73
CA ILE A 626 1.37 -10.36 33.25
C ILE A 626 2.70 -10.84 33.91
N PRO A 627 2.68 -11.58 35.05
CA PRO A 627 3.78 -11.51 36.01
C PRO A 627 4.87 -12.59 35.91
N ASN A 628 5.98 -12.31 36.62
CA ASN A 628 7.08 -13.20 37.05
C ASN A 628 8.32 -13.32 36.14
N TYR A 629 8.99 -12.19 35.91
CA TYR A 629 10.45 -12.13 36.10
C TYR A 629 10.83 -10.74 36.63
N GLN A 630 11.17 -10.62 37.92
CA GLN A 630 11.56 -9.33 38.48
C GLN A 630 12.52 -9.48 39.67
N THR A 631 13.82 -9.50 39.42
CA THR A 631 14.84 -9.22 40.45
C THR A 631 15.96 -8.36 39.85
N PHE A 632 16.49 -7.43 40.64
CA PHE A 632 17.60 -6.52 40.28
C PHE A 632 17.31 -5.47 39.19
N LEU A 633 16.30 -4.62 39.42
CA LEU A 633 16.37 -3.25 38.91
C LEU A 633 17.51 -2.50 39.63
N ALA A 634 18.57 -2.20 38.90
CA ALA A 634 19.52 -1.14 39.27
C ALA A 634 18.92 0.24 38.98
N GLN A 635 19.49 1.29 39.59
CA GLN A 635 19.04 2.67 39.39
C GLN A 635 19.38 3.16 37.97
N GLY A 636 18.41 3.63 37.18
CA GLY A 636 18.73 4.34 35.93
C GLY A 636 17.67 4.51 34.83
N GLN A 637 16.58 3.74 34.80
CA GLN A 637 15.68 3.76 33.62
C GLN A 637 14.93 5.09 33.42
N VAL A 638 15.16 5.71 32.26
CA VAL A 638 14.49 6.92 31.76
C VAL A 638 13.16 6.56 31.10
N SER A 639 12.15 7.41 31.25
CA SER A 639 10.87 7.28 30.53
C SER A 639 11.03 7.68 29.07
N SER A 640 10.70 6.78 28.13
CA SER A 640 10.72 7.09 26.69
C SER A 640 9.66 8.16 26.36
N GLU A 641 10.13 9.39 26.14
CA GLU A 641 9.31 10.53 25.76
C GLU A 641 9.27 10.65 24.22
N CYS A 642 8.10 10.98 23.67
CA CYS A 642 7.92 11.08 22.22
C CYS A 642 8.78 12.23 21.65
N PRO A 643 9.75 11.98 20.75
CA PRO A 643 10.84 12.92 20.45
C PRO A 643 10.42 14.16 19.63
N TRP A 644 9.15 14.25 19.23
CA TRP A 644 8.54 15.43 18.62
C TRP A 644 7.50 16.13 19.54
N ARG A 645 7.33 15.68 20.80
CA ARG A 645 6.41 16.27 21.77
C ARG A 645 7.11 17.37 22.58
N ILE A 646 7.21 18.56 21.99
CA ILE A 646 7.85 19.73 22.62
C ILE A 646 6.99 20.30 23.77
N SER A 647 7.54 20.45 24.97
CA SER A 647 6.91 21.15 26.10
C SER A 647 6.92 22.69 25.94
N PRO A 648 6.09 23.44 26.68
CA PRO A 648 6.12 24.91 26.64
C PRO A 648 7.47 25.51 27.04
N GLU A 649 8.15 24.93 28.03
CA GLU A 649 9.44 25.40 28.53
C GLU A 649 10.57 25.14 27.53
N GLU A 650 10.68 23.93 26.98
CA GLU A 650 11.64 23.63 25.92
C GLU A 650 11.44 24.53 24.70
N TYR A 651 10.18 24.77 24.29
CA TYR A 651 9.86 25.68 23.20
C TYR A 651 10.27 27.12 23.53
N GLN A 652 10.08 27.58 24.77
CA GLN A 652 10.49 28.91 25.22
C GLN A 652 12.03 29.05 25.23
N ASN A 653 12.75 28.05 25.72
CA ASN A 653 14.21 28.02 25.74
C ASN A 653 14.80 27.97 24.32
N PHE A 654 14.23 27.14 23.44
CA PHE A 654 14.54 27.12 22.01
C PHE A 654 14.26 28.46 21.34
N SER A 655 13.09 29.07 21.61
CA SER A 655 12.70 30.37 21.06
C SER A 655 13.65 31.49 21.49
N GLN A 656 14.04 31.52 22.77
CA GLN A 656 15.04 32.47 23.30
C GLN A 656 16.42 32.25 22.68
N SER A 657 16.83 30.99 22.48
CA SER A 657 18.09 30.64 21.83
C SER A 657 18.13 31.16 20.38
N VAL A 658 17.09 30.89 19.58
CA VAL A 658 16.97 31.43 18.22
C VAL A 658 16.87 32.97 18.21
N ALA A 659 16.13 33.57 19.14
CA ALA A 659 16.00 35.02 19.26
C ALA A 659 17.33 35.71 19.64
N SER A 660 18.17 35.08 20.46
CA SER A 660 19.54 35.57 20.74
C SER A 660 20.42 35.64 19.48
N MET A 661 20.09 34.85 18.47
CA MET A 661 20.74 34.80 17.16
C MET A 661 19.96 35.57 16.08
N ALA A 662 18.93 36.35 16.43
CA ALA A 662 18.13 37.11 15.45
C ALA A 662 18.96 38.12 14.63
N CYS A 663 20.02 38.70 15.22
CA CYS A 663 20.95 39.61 14.53
C CYS A 663 21.81 38.91 13.45
N THR A 664 21.66 37.59 13.29
CA THR A 664 22.39 36.76 12.33
C THR A 664 21.54 36.37 11.12
N LEU A 665 20.21 36.51 11.22
CA LEU A 665 19.27 35.97 10.25
C LEU A 665 18.99 36.94 9.09
N PRO A 666 18.93 36.45 7.84
CA PRO A 666 18.53 37.27 6.70
C PRO A 666 17.00 37.47 6.70
N HIS A 667 16.58 38.72 6.82
CA HIS A 667 15.17 39.17 6.91
C HIS A 667 14.43 38.76 8.20
N HIS A 668 13.20 39.25 8.34
CA HIS A 668 12.39 39.14 9.56
C HIS A 668 11.74 37.74 9.69
N PHE A 669 12.54 36.73 10.01
CA PHE A 669 12.08 35.36 10.24
C PHE A 669 11.03 35.28 11.37
N ALA A 670 9.96 34.51 11.13
CA ALA A 670 8.94 34.21 12.13
C ALA A 670 9.02 32.73 12.52
N LEU A 671 9.39 32.46 13.78
CA LEU A 671 9.55 31.11 14.30
C LEU A 671 8.20 30.34 14.25
N PRO A 672 8.16 29.09 13.74
CA PRO A 672 6.94 28.28 13.76
C PRO A 672 6.46 28.04 15.18
N SER A 673 5.15 28.10 15.41
CA SER A 673 4.56 27.84 16.74
C SER A 673 4.96 26.46 17.27
N ARG A 674 4.92 26.26 18.59
CA ARG A 674 5.23 24.96 19.24
C ARG A 674 4.54 23.78 18.56
N HIS A 675 3.26 23.91 18.24
CA HIS A 675 2.48 22.85 17.58
C HIS A 675 2.91 22.64 16.12
N THR A 676 3.20 23.72 15.41
CA THR A 676 3.75 23.68 14.04
C THR A 676 5.12 22.98 14.01
N LEU A 677 5.99 23.30 14.97
CA LEU A 677 7.32 22.73 15.09
C LEU A 677 7.27 21.24 15.47
N SER A 678 6.45 20.85 16.45
CA SER A 678 6.19 19.44 16.77
C SER A 678 5.70 18.65 15.54
N ARG A 679 4.76 19.21 14.77
CA ARG A 679 4.22 18.59 13.54
C ARG A 679 5.27 18.44 12.43
N TYR A 680 6.24 19.37 12.35
CA TYR A 680 7.39 19.23 11.43
C TYR A 680 8.39 18.20 11.93
N LEU A 681 8.77 18.20 13.21
CA LEU A 681 9.65 17.16 13.77
C LEU A 681 9.05 15.76 13.59
N GLU A 682 7.73 15.60 13.79
CA GLU A 682 7.03 14.35 13.46
C GLU A 682 7.16 13.99 11.97
N GLY A 683 7.05 14.96 11.07
CA GLY A 683 7.27 14.76 9.63
C GLY A 683 8.67 14.22 9.32
N TYR A 684 9.70 14.73 10.01
CA TYR A 684 11.06 14.19 9.93
C TYR A 684 11.14 12.76 10.47
N PHE A 685 10.66 12.53 11.70
CA PHE A 685 10.84 11.24 12.39
C PHE A 685 10.01 10.10 11.78
N ARG A 686 8.79 10.37 11.31
CA ARG A 686 7.96 9.36 10.63
C ARG A 686 8.31 9.18 9.15
N GLY A 687 8.78 10.21 8.46
CA GLY A 687 8.96 10.19 7.01
C GLY A 687 10.40 10.03 6.51
N PHE A 688 11.38 10.66 7.16
CA PHE A 688 12.75 10.77 6.62
C PHE A 688 13.79 10.02 7.45
N HIS A 689 13.66 10.04 8.78
CA HIS A 689 14.64 9.45 9.70
C HIS A 689 14.91 7.96 9.44
N ALA A 690 13.89 7.19 9.05
CA ALA A 690 14.04 5.77 8.75
C ALA A 690 14.98 5.48 7.55
N HIS A 691 15.15 6.44 6.63
CA HIS A 691 16.11 6.33 5.52
C HIS A 691 17.53 6.79 5.90
N MET A 692 17.69 7.57 6.98
CA MET A 692 18.99 8.01 7.53
C MET A 692 18.97 7.94 9.06
N PRO A 693 19.12 6.72 9.64
CA PRO A 693 18.90 6.47 11.07
C PRO A 693 20.14 6.83 11.90
N PHE A 694 20.58 8.10 11.86
CA PHE A 694 21.77 8.58 12.58
C PHE A 694 21.50 9.22 13.95
N LEU A 695 20.23 9.36 14.36
CA LEU A 695 19.84 9.83 15.70
C LEU A 695 19.31 8.66 16.54
N HIS A 696 19.67 8.61 17.82
CA HIS A 696 19.15 7.61 18.76
C HIS A 696 17.89 8.11 19.45
N VAL A 697 16.71 7.67 18.98
CA VAL A 697 15.41 8.20 19.43
C VAL A 697 15.19 8.09 20.94
N ALA A 698 15.60 6.99 21.58
CA ALA A 698 15.32 6.74 23.00
C ALA A 698 16.10 7.65 23.97
N THR A 699 17.19 8.27 23.52
CA THR A 699 18.04 9.17 24.34
C THR A 699 18.03 10.61 23.80
N LEU A 700 17.04 10.95 22.97
CA LEU A 700 16.96 12.24 22.30
C LEU A 700 16.19 13.25 23.15
N SER A 701 16.84 14.35 23.53
CA SER A 701 16.21 15.53 24.14
C SER A 701 16.29 16.73 23.20
N LEU A 702 15.32 17.65 23.27
CA LEU A 702 15.32 18.82 22.41
C LEU A 702 16.54 19.73 22.67
N GLU A 703 16.92 19.90 23.94
CA GLU A 703 18.15 20.63 24.31
C GLU A 703 19.41 19.97 23.71
N GLY A 704 19.49 18.64 23.73
CA GLY A 704 20.64 17.87 23.22
C GLY A 704 20.83 17.92 21.69
N LEU A 705 19.80 18.32 20.93
CA LEU A 705 19.91 18.55 19.49
C LEU A 705 20.47 19.95 19.15
N GLY A 706 20.12 20.97 19.94
CA GLY A 706 20.43 22.37 19.63
C GLY A 706 19.57 22.98 18.51
N PRO A 707 19.38 24.31 18.48
CA PRO A 707 18.47 24.96 17.53
C PRO A 707 18.87 24.78 16.07
N GLU A 708 20.18 24.70 15.80
CA GLU A 708 20.74 24.47 14.47
C GLU A 708 20.21 23.18 13.82
N LEU A 709 20.22 22.07 14.57
CA LEU A 709 19.72 20.78 14.11
C LEU A 709 18.19 20.75 14.12
N ILE A 710 17.52 21.22 15.17
CA ILE A 710 16.04 21.26 15.24
C ILE A 710 15.43 21.92 14.02
N LEU A 711 15.99 23.07 13.59
CA LEU A 711 15.52 23.80 12.41
C LEU A 711 15.82 23.04 11.10
N ALA A 712 16.92 22.29 11.02
CA ALA A 712 17.21 21.41 9.88
C ALA A 712 16.26 20.19 9.81
N LEU A 713 15.98 19.54 10.94
CA LEU A 713 14.99 18.47 11.05
C LEU A 713 13.61 19.00 10.61
N ALA A 714 13.21 20.16 11.14
CA ALA A 714 11.94 20.79 10.82
C ALA A 714 11.84 21.26 9.34
N ALA A 715 12.95 21.66 8.72
CA ALA A 715 12.97 22.04 7.30
C ALA A 715 12.59 20.87 6.38
N VAL A 716 13.15 19.68 6.60
CA VAL A 716 12.75 18.46 5.89
C VAL A 716 11.37 17.99 6.35
N GLY A 717 11.09 18.11 7.64
CA GLY A 717 9.78 17.80 8.22
C GLY A 717 8.61 18.55 7.58
N ALA A 718 8.82 19.82 7.20
CA ALA A 718 7.85 20.61 6.46
C ALA A 718 7.65 20.10 5.01
N LEU A 719 8.68 19.58 4.33
CA LEU A 719 8.52 18.89 3.03
C LEU A 719 7.66 17.63 3.18
N TYR A 720 7.92 16.83 4.23
CA TYR A 720 7.08 15.67 4.62
C TYR A 720 5.71 16.05 5.24
N ARG A 721 5.32 17.33 5.11
CA ARG A 721 3.98 17.87 5.36
C ARG A 721 3.47 18.70 4.17
N PHE A 722 4.15 18.63 3.01
CA PHE A 722 3.89 19.39 1.78
C PHE A 722 3.92 20.93 1.91
N GLU A 723 4.50 21.46 2.99
CA GLU A 723 4.65 22.90 3.23
C GLU A 723 6.00 23.40 2.69
N HIS A 724 6.22 23.20 1.38
CA HIS A 724 7.51 23.44 0.71
C HIS A 724 8.11 24.83 1.02
N ALA A 725 7.29 25.90 0.96
CA ALA A 725 7.74 27.26 1.26
C ALA A 725 8.32 27.40 2.69
N LYS A 726 7.71 26.75 3.68
CA LYS A 726 8.20 26.74 5.07
C LYS A 726 9.42 25.85 5.26
N GLY A 727 9.51 24.75 4.51
CA GLY A 727 10.74 23.97 4.40
C GLY A 727 11.92 24.81 3.92
N ILE A 728 11.75 25.58 2.83
CA ILE A 728 12.81 26.44 2.28
C ILE A 728 13.15 27.61 3.22
N GLU A 729 12.18 28.19 3.92
CA GLU A 729 12.42 29.22 4.95
C GLU A 729 13.29 28.67 6.10
N LEU A 730 12.91 27.53 6.67
CA LEU A 730 13.63 26.87 7.75
C LEU A 730 15.04 26.41 7.33
N TYR A 731 15.18 25.88 6.10
CA TYR A 731 16.47 25.52 5.52
C TYR A 731 17.45 26.70 5.51
N ARG A 732 16.99 27.89 5.07
CA ARG A 732 17.84 29.10 5.00
C ARG A 732 18.31 29.52 6.39
N VAL A 733 17.40 29.52 7.36
CA VAL A 733 17.70 29.88 8.76
C VAL A 733 18.67 28.87 9.37
N ALA A 734 18.39 27.57 9.27
CA ALA A 734 19.27 26.51 9.79
C ALA A 734 20.69 26.60 9.20
N LYS A 735 20.82 26.75 7.88
CA LYS A 735 22.11 26.90 7.19
C LYS A 735 22.92 28.10 7.69
N VAL A 736 22.27 29.25 7.88
CA VAL A 736 22.94 30.47 8.36
C VAL A 736 23.43 30.30 9.81
N LEU A 737 22.61 29.71 10.68
CA LEU A 737 23.01 29.43 12.07
C LEU A 737 24.17 28.42 12.13
N ILE A 738 24.08 27.32 11.37
CA ILE A 738 25.13 26.30 11.28
C ILE A 738 26.45 26.90 10.79
N ASN A 739 26.44 27.61 9.65
CA ASN A 739 27.65 28.20 9.08
C ASN A 739 28.29 29.17 10.06
N ARG A 740 27.52 30.09 10.64
CA ARG A 740 28.02 31.05 11.63
C ARG A 740 28.59 30.35 12.87
N ARG A 741 28.01 29.22 13.28
CA ARG A 741 28.52 28.44 14.41
C ARG A 741 29.87 27.77 14.09
N LEU A 742 30.03 27.28 12.87
CA LEU A 742 31.32 26.75 12.38
C LEU A 742 32.35 27.88 12.27
N ASP A 743 31.99 29.03 11.71
CA ASP A 743 32.86 30.22 11.62
C ASP A 743 33.37 30.64 13.02
N GLN A 744 32.48 30.73 14.02
CA GLN A 744 32.84 31.05 15.41
C GLN A 744 33.83 30.06 16.05
N LEU A 745 33.77 28.77 15.68
CA LEU A 745 34.71 27.76 16.17
C LEU A 745 36.10 27.92 15.49
N TYR A 746 36.14 28.37 14.23
CA TYR A 746 37.39 28.68 13.54
C TYR A 746 37.97 30.06 13.88
N GLU A 747 37.16 31.06 14.26
CA GLU A 747 37.60 32.42 14.66
C GLU A 747 38.71 32.39 15.73
N GLY A 748 38.59 31.50 16.73
CA GLY A 748 39.62 31.32 17.77
C GLY A 748 40.95 30.76 17.26
N THR A 749 40.94 30.00 16.16
CA THR A 749 42.17 29.53 15.48
C THR A 749 42.73 30.59 14.56
N VAL A 750 41.88 31.26 13.77
CA VAL A 750 42.30 32.39 12.92
C VAL A 750 42.94 33.49 13.76
N SER A 751 42.35 33.85 14.90
CA SER A 751 42.89 34.88 15.81
C SER A 751 44.27 34.53 16.39
N ARG A 752 44.53 33.24 16.67
CA ARG A 752 45.86 32.76 17.10
C ARG A 752 46.89 32.88 15.99
N LEU A 753 46.50 32.58 14.75
CA LEU A 753 47.37 32.65 13.57
C LEU A 753 47.67 34.11 13.17
N THR A 754 46.66 35.01 13.18
CA THR A 754 46.84 36.43 12.83
C THR A 754 47.52 37.25 13.93
N GLY A 755 47.36 36.87 15.20
CA GLY A 755 48.14 37.45 16.30
C GLY A 755 49.63 37.10 16.28
N SER A 756 50.02 36.06 15.53
CA SER A 756 51.37 35.50 15.48
C SER A 756 52.15 35.95 14.24
N SER A 757 52.09 37.24 13.89
CA SER A 757 52.84 37.78 12.74
C SER A 757 54.36 37.62 12.94
N PRO A 758 55.08 36.92 12.05
CA PRO A 758 56.53 36.75 12.18
C PRO A 758 57.24 38.11 12.00
N GLY A 759 57.92 38.57 13.05
CA GLY A 759 58.83 39.70 12.96
C GLY A 759 59.95 39.39 11.98
N PHE A 760 60.20 40.27 11.01
CA PHE A 760 61.28 40.09 10.04
C PHE A 760 62.64 40.15 10.77
N ALA A 761 63.47 39.12 10.56
CA ALA A 761 64.79 38.86 11.16
C ALA A 761 64.81 38.34 12.62
N GLY A 762 65.63 37.29 12.85
CA GLY A 762 66.03 36.81 14.17
C GLY A 762 65.73 35.33 14.43
N PHE A 763 66.72 34.44 14.26
CA PHE A 763 66.65 33.08 14.80
C PHE A 763 66.87 33.10 16.32
N THR A 764 65.83 32.80 17.09
CA THR A 764 65.97 32.33 18.49
C THR A 764 64.98 31.20 18.75
N SER A 765 65.49 29.99 18.95
CA SER A 765 64.68 28.82 19.33
C SER A 765 64.67 28.64 20.84
N VAL A 766 63.49 28.61 21.45
CA VAL A 766 63.18 27.78 22.64
C VAL A 766 61.74 27.26 22.54
N LEU A 767 61.62 26.00 22.13
CA LEU A 767 60.71 24.95 22.62
C LEU A 767 59.36 25.34 23.27
N ASN A 768 58.28 24.74 22.77
CA ASN A 768 57.50 23.81 23.59
C ASN A 768 56.86 22.72 22.72
N GLU A 769 57.27 21.45 22.89
CA GLU A 769 56.95 20.33 21.98
C GLU A 769 55.56 19.70 22.25
N SER A 770 54.53 20.54 22.40
CA SER A 770 53.17 20.10 22.78
C SER A 770 52.03 20.88 22.10
N GLN A 771 52.32 21.60 21.02
CA GLN A 771 51.31 22.39 20.28
C GLN A 771 50.71 21.67 19.06
N HIS A 772 51.25 20.53 18.63
CA HIS A 772 50.73 19.78 17.47
C HIS A 772 49.53 18.88 17.78
N ASP A 773 49.36 18.44 19.04
CA ASP A 773 48.25 17.56 19.47
C ASP A 773 47.03 18.34 20.01
N GLN A 774 46.88 19.62 19.65
CA GLN A 774 45.63 20.35 19.91
C GLN A 774 44.52 19.80 18.98
N PRO A 775 43.45 19.15 19.51
CA PRO A 775 42.36 18.67 18.66
C PRO A 775 41.67 19.84 17.95
N SER A 776 41.03 19.55 16.81
CA SER A 776 40.25 20.55 16.07
C SER A 776 39.31 21.32 17.00
N PRO A 777 39.10 22.65 16.79
CA PRO A 777 38.09 23.40 17.52
C PRO A 777 36.72 22.73 17.52
N ILE A 778 36.36 22.00 16.46
CA ILE A 778 35.07 21.32 16.34
C ILE A 778 35.06 19.97 17.08
N LEU A 779 36.17 19.22 17.04
CA LEU A 779 36.37 18.05 17.92
C LEU A 779 36.26 18.45 19.40
N SER A 780 36.79 19.62 19.78
CA SER A 780 36.69 20.13 21.17
C SER A 780 35.24 20.38 21.64
N GLN A 781 34.27 20.48 20.72
CA GLN A 781 32.84 20.61 21.03
C GLN A 781 32.12 19.26 21.19
N GLY A 782 32.78 18.13 20.89
CA GLY A 782 32.20 16.79 21.01
C GLY A 782 30.84 16.67 20.33
N GLN A 783 29.81 16.29 21.10
CA GLN A 783 28.43 16.18 20.63
C GLN A 783 27.91 17.45 19.93
N ARG A 784 28.27 18.65 20.39
CA ARG A 784 27.78 19.90 19.75
C ARG A 784 28.33 20.08 18.33
N GLY A 785 29.57 19.67 18.09
CA GLY A 785 30.12 19.62 16.73
C GLY A 785 29.43 18.54 15.89
N LEU A 786 29.09 17.40 16.49
CA LEU A 786 28.35 16.32 15.82
C LEU A 786 26.93 16.78 15.42
N ARG A 787 26.22 17.55 16.26
CA ARG A 787 24.92 18.15 15.92
C ARG A 787 24.99 19.10 14.73
N LEU A 788 26.08 19.87 14.57
CA LEU A 788 26.29 20.72 13.39
C LEU A 788 26.54 19.90 12.12
N LEU A 789 27.33 18.82 12.20
CA LEU A 789 27.52 17.88 11.09
C LEU A 789 26.19 17.20 10.71
N GLN A 790 25.43 16.72 11.68
CA GLN A 790 24.08 16.17 11.48
C GLN A 790 23.13 17.18 10.82
N GLY A 791 23.19 18.44 11.24
CA GLY A 791 22.45 19.54 10.62
C GLY A 791 22.82 19.71 9.15
N LEU A 792 24.11 19.84 8.82
CA LEU A 792 24.58 19.92 7.44
C LEU A 792 24.17 18.70 6.61
N LEU A 793 24.22 17.48 7.16
CA LEU A 793 23.81 16.27 6.45
C LEU A 793 22.33 16.29 6.07
N VAL A 794 21.46 16.73 6.98
CA VAL A 794 20.02 16.90 6.72
C VAL A 794 19.76 17.96 5.65
N LEU A 795 20.41 19.14 5.76
CA LEU A 795 20.27 20.21 4.77
C LEU A 795 20.87 19.83 3.40
N MET A 796 21.98 19.09 3.38
CA MET A 796 22.63 18.62 2.16
C MET A 796 21.79 17.55 1.45
N ALA A 797 21.19 16.62 2.19
CA ALA A 797 20.24 15.66 1.62
C ALA A 797 19.00 16.39 1.06
N MET A 798 18.39 17.27 1.85
CA MET A 798 17.24 18.09 1.44
C MET A 798 17.49 18.82 0.11
N THR A 799 18.66 19.46 -0.03
CA THR A 799 19.00 20.26 -1.20
C THR A 799 19.59 19.49 -2.36
N SER A 800 20.08 18.26 -2.14
CA SER A 800 20.46 17.36 -3.24
C SER A 800 19.24 16.93 -4.05
N TRP A 801 18.10 16.72 -3.39
CA TRP A 801 16.90 16.08 -3.97
C TRP A 801 15.74 17.07 -4.20
N GLY A 802 15.63 18.11 -3.38
CA GLY A 802 14.73 19.25 -3.58
C GLY A 802 15.17 20.19 -4.70
N GLU A 803 14.66 21.43 -4.66
CA GLU A 803 14.76 22.49 -5.68
C GLU A 803 16.10 22.61 -6.44
N LYS A 804 16.02 22.68 -7.78
CA LYS A 804 17.10 23.04 -8.72
C LYS A 804 18.03 24.15 -8.24
N ALA A 805 17.46 25.21 -7.67
CA ALA A 805 18.20 26.38 -7.20
C ALA A 805 19.19 26.04 -6.07
N LEU A 806 18.91 25.00 -5.27
CA LEU A 806 19.66 24.63 -4.07
C LEU A 806 20.64 23.47 -4.29
N VAL A 807 20.61 22.79 -5.43
CA VAL A 807 21.56 21.70 -5.74
C VAL A 807 23.02 22.19 -5.72
N ARG A 808 23.26 23.48 -6.04
CA ARG A 808 24.58 24.13 -5.87
C ARG A 808 25.00 24.25 -4.41
N ASP A 809 24.05 24.53 -3.52
CA ASP A 809 24.31 24.59 -2.08
C ASP A 809 24.58 23.19 -1.52
N ALA A 810 23.93 22.14 -2.04
CA ALA A 810 24.22 20.76 -1.66
C ALA A 810 25.69 20.38 -1.95
N LEU A 811 26.22 20.74 -3.12
CA LEU A 811 27.62 20.52 -3.46
C LEU A 811 28.59 21.43 -2.68
N SER A 812 28.16 22.64 -2.30
CA SER A 812 28.94 23.55 -1.44
C SER A 812 29.02 23.08 0.01
N MET A 813 27.95 22.46 0.53
CA MET A 813 27.96 21.82 1.85
C MET A 813 28.74 20.49 1.83
N ALA A 814 28.78 19.79 0.70
CA ALA A 814 29.49 18.50 0.59
C ALA A 814 30.98 18.59 0.94
N SER A 815 31.67 19.68 0.58
CA SER A 815 33.06 19.89 0.97
C SER A 815 33.21 20.16 2.47
N GLN A 816 32.32 20.97 3.07
CA GLN A 816 32.32 21.22 4.52
C GLN A 816 32.06 19.94 5.31
N VAL A 817 31.03 19.18 4.93
CA VAL A 817 30.71 17.85 5.49
C VAL A 817 31.92 16.93 5.37
N ALA A 818 32.63 16.92 4.24
CA ALA A 818 33.79 16.06 4.03
C ALA A 818 35.04 16.45 4.85
N THR A 819 35.19 17.72 5.23
CA THR A 819 36.17 18.16 6.23
C THR A 819 35.76 17.67 7.61
N LEU A 820 34.53 17.97 8.05
CA LEU A 820 34.01 17.58 9.36
C LEU A 820 34.04 16.05 9.58
N VAL A 821 33.68 15.27 8.57
CA VAL A 821 33.70 13.79 8.60
C VAL A 821 35.11 13.24 8.81
N ARG A 822 36.14 13.89 8.22
CA ARG A 822 37.55 13.54 8.48
C ARG A 822 37.99 13.99 9.86
N GLU A 823 37.62 15.19 10.30
CA GLU A 823 37.90 15.66 11.66
C GLU A 823 37.29 14.74 12.72
N PHE A 824 36.05 14.28 12.53
CA PHE A 824 35.42 13.27 13.39
C PHE A 824 36.00 11.85 13.23
N GLY A 825 37.15 11.67 12.57
CA GLY A 825 37.90 10.42 12.60
C GLY A 825 37.33 9.30 11.73
N MET A 826 36.70 9.60 10.59
CA MET A 826 36.23 8.54 9.68
C MET A 826 37.36 7.62 9.18
N SER A 827 38.58 8.14 9.09
CA SER A 827 39.79 7.39 8.70
C SER A 827 40.48 6.68 9.86
N GLU A 828 40.02 6.85 11.10
CA GLU A 828 40.61 6.23 12.28
C GLU A 828 40.08 4.79 12.42
N PRO A 829 40.96 3.77 12.57
CA PRO A 829 40.51 2.41 12.85
C PRO A 829 39.83 2.34 14.22
N GLU A 830 38.60 1.83 14.27
CA GLU A 830 37.89 1.63 15.53
C GLU A 830 38.35 0.37 16.25
N ASP A 831 38.88 0.53 17.47
CA ASP A 831 39.32 -0.58 18.32
C ASP A 831 38.21 -1.59 18.62
N SER A 832 38.62 -2.85 18.82
CA SER A 832 37.70 -3.98 19.05
C SER A 832 37.06 -4.00 20.45
N VAL A 833 37.37 -3.04 21.31
CA VAL A 833 37.01 -3.00 22.74
C VAL A 833 35.66 -2.28 22.96
N MET A 834 34.64 -2.69 22.21
CA MET A 834 33.26 -2.19 22.37
C MET A 834 32.55 -2.77 23.62
N ARG A 835 33.09 -3.84 24.22
CA ARG A 835 32.37 -4.71 25.16
C ARG A 835 32.32 -4.25 26.61
N ASP A 836 33.18 -3.29 26.98
CA ASP A 836 33.29 -2.76 28.34
C ASP A 836 32.67 -1.34 28.47
N MET A 837 31.94 -0.89 27.45
CA MET A 837 31.31 0.44 27.38
C MET A 837 29.97 0.48 28.12
N SER A 838 29.59 1.64 28.67
CA SER A 838 28.20 1.90 29.06
C SER A 838 27.28 2.03 27.85
N TRP A 839 25.96 1.91 28.06
CA TRP A 839 24.97 2.12 27.01
C TRP A 839 25.05 3.53 26.42
N GLU A 840 25.24 4.53 27.28
CA GLU A 840 25.35 5.92 26.91
C GLU A 840 26.59 6.18 26.05
N GLU A 841 27.74 5.62 26.40
CA GLU A 841 28.97 5.69 25.59
C GLU A 841 28.82 4.93 24.27
N TRP A 842 28.20 3.75 24.29
CA TRP A 842 27.93 2.96 23.07
C TRP A 842 26.98 3.71 22.12
N VAL A 843 25.89 4.28 22.65
CA VAL A 843 24.94 5.10 21.88
C VAL A 843 25.65 6.27 21.23
N LEU A 844 26.55 6.97 21.93
CA LEU A 844 27.29 8.08 21.36
C LEU A 844 28.31 7.65 20.30
N ALA A 845 29.00 6.51 20.50
CA ALA A 845 29.90 5.95 19.50
C ALA A 845 29.15 5.48 18.25
N GLU A 846 28.00 4.81 18.41
CA GLU A 846 27.15 4.35 17.31
C GLU A 846 26.42 5.53 16.62
N GLU A 847 26.01 6.58 17.35
CA GLU A 847 25.47 7.82 16.75
C GLU A 847 26.51 8.51 15.86
N LYS A 848 27.75 8.63 16.36
CA LYS A 848 28.91 9.11 15.60
C LYS A 848 29.12 8.24 14.34
N ARG A 849 29.26 6.92 14.51
CA ARG A 849 29.49 5.94 13.44
C ARG A 849 28.41 6.04 12.35
N ARG A 850 27.13 6.02 12.74
CA ARG A 850 25.98 6.15 11.83
C ARG A 850 25.94 7.51 11.12
N THR A 851 26.28 8.60 11.81
CA THR A 851 26.40 9.93 11.19
C THR A 851 27.47 9.94 10.09
N LEU A 852 28.64 9.35 10.33
CA LEU A 852 29.73 9.26 9.35
C LEU A 852 29.37 8.37 8.15
N PHE A 853 28.70 7.22 8.38
CA PHE A 853 28.19 6.40 7.28
C PHE A 853 27.06 7.07 6.48
N VAL A 854 26.18 7.85 7.11
CA VAL A 854 25.18 8.66 6.39
C VAL A 854 25.86 9.69 5.49
N ALA A 855 26.97 10.30 5.92
CA ALA A 855 27.76 11.19 5.07
C ALA A 855 28.35 10.46 3.85
N TYR A 856 28.98 9.31 4.07
CA TYR A 856 29.52 8.45 3.01
C TYR A 856 28.46 8.00 2.00
N VAL A 857 27.30 7.56 2.49
CA VAL A 857 26.13 7.21 1.69
C VAL A 857 25.66 8.41 0.86
N LEU A 858 25.53 9.60 1.45
CA LEU A 858 25.12 10.81 0.72
C LEU A 858 26.13 11.23 -0.35
N PHE A 859 27.45 11.14 -0.10
CA PHE A 859 28.46 11.37 -1.14
C PHE A 859 28.39 10.34 -2.27
N SER A 860 28.16 9.07 -1.93
CA SER A 860 27.96 7.99 -2.89
C SER A 860 26.67 8.19 -3.72
N LEU A 861 25.61 8.73 -3.12
CA LEU A 861 24.36 9.10 -3.80
C LEU A 861 24.48 10.36 -4.66
N GLN A 862 25.21 11.39 -4.23
CA GLN A 862 25.53 12.56 -5.06
C GLN A 862 26.39 12.16 -6.27
N CYS A 863 27.34 11.24 -6.08
CA CYS A 863 28.09 10.60 -7.17
C CYS A 863 27.14 9.85 -8.13
N ALA A 864 26.26 9.00 -7.60
CA ALA A 864 25.25 8.28 -8.37
C ALA A 864 24.32 9.21 -9.18
N ALA A 865 23.84 10.31 -8.60
CA ALA A 865 22.94 11.25 -9.27
C ALA A 865 23.66 12.19 -10.25
N PHE A 866 24.72 12.87 -9.82
CA PHE A 866 25.33 13.99 -10.55
C PHE A 866 26.66 13.67 -11.23
N ASN A 867 27.20 12.45 -11.06
CA ASN A 867 28.52 12.05 -11.56
C ASN A 867 29.67 12.95 -11.06
N VAL A 868 29.50 13.53 -9.87
CA VAL A 868 30.59 14.17 -9.13
C VAL A 868 31.44 13.09 -8.43
N PRO A 869 32.76 13.24 -8.31
CA PRO A 869 33.56 12.36 -7.45
C PRO A 869 33.03 12.42 -6.01
N PRO A 870 32.88 11.28 -5.30
CA PRO A 870 32.50 11.31 -3.88
C PRO A 870 33.63 11.94 -3.07
N MET A 871 33.28 12.65 -1.99
CA MET A 871 34.24 13.39 -1.17
C MET A 871 35.00 12.54 -0.14
N ILE A 872 34.74 11.22 -0.09
CA ILE A 872 35.38 10.21 0.75
C ILE A 872 35.60 8.94 -0.08
N LEU A 873 36.81 8.38 -0.04
CA LEU A 873 37.15 7.10 -0.67
C LEU A 873 36.84 5.90 0.25
N ASN A 874 36.60 4.71 -0.30
CA ASN A 874 36.50 3.47 0.51
C ASN A 874 37.76 3.26 1.40
N GLN A 875 38.93 3.70 0.93
CA GLN A 875 40.22 3.64 1.63
C GLN A 875 40.34 4.64 2.79
N GLU A 876 39.42 5.61 2.89
CA GLU A 876 39.34 6.57 4.02
C GLU A 876 38.32 6.14 5.10
N VAL A 877 37.71 4.95 4.98
CA VAL A 877 36.70 4.47 5.94
C VAL A 877 37.29 3.44 6.90
N GLY A 878 37.89 3.89 8.00
CA GLY A 878 38.48 3.05 9.05
C GLY A 878 37.45 2.37 9.98
N LEU A 879 36.19 2.82 9.93
CA LEU A 879 35.11 2.43 10.84
C LEU A 879 34.67 0.95 10.70
N ASN A 880 34.11 0.42 11.78
CA ASN A 880 33.35 -0.83 11.77
C ASN A 880 31.94 -0.61 11.17
N LEU A 881 31.31 -1.67 10.66
CA LEU A 881 29.94 -1.61 10.15
C LEU A 881 28.91 -1.32 11.26
N PRO A 882 27.83 -0.56 11.00
CA PRO A 882 26.79 -0.27 11.99
C PRO A 882 26.11 -1.51 12.58
N ALA A 883 25.73 -1.42 13.85
CA ALA A 883 25.01 -2.44 14.60
C ALA A 883 23.60 -2.74 14.03
N CYS A 884 22.93 -3.76 14.57
CA CYS A 884 21.56 -4.07 14.19
C CYS A 884 20.58 -2.96 14.61
N ALA A 885 19.48 -2.83 13.89
CA ALA A 885 18.40 -1.91 14.17
C ALA A 885 17.68 -2.24 15.50
N SER A 886 17.71 -3.48 15.98
CA SER A 886 17.18 -3.83 17.32
C SER A 886 18.03 -3.23 18.44
N GLU A 887 19.35 -3.46 18.41
CA GLU A 887 20.30 -2.88 19.38
C GLU A 887 20.29 -1.34 19.34
N TRP A 888 20.12 -0.75 18.15
CA TRP A 888 20.00 0.71 17.94
C TRP A 888 18.61 1.31 18.22
N LYS A 889 17.56 0.49 18.39
CA LYS A 889 16.22 0.96 18.79
C LYS A 889 15.91 0.68 20.26
N ALA A 890 16.83 0.04 20.99
CA ALA A 890 16.67 -0.28 22.40
C ALA A 890 16.31 0.97 23.22
N GLN A 891 15.25 0.88 24.01
CA GLN A 891 14.72 1.99 24.80
C GLN A 891 15.48 2.18 26.11
N THR A 892 16.23 1.19 26.57
CA THR A 892 17.00 1.25 27.83
C THR A 892 18.31 0.47 27.77
N ALA A 893 19.26 0.83 28.64
CA ALA A 893 20.53 0.11 28.81
C ALA A 893 20.37 -1.40 29.08
N VAL A 894 19.27 -1.82 29.72
CA VAL A 894 18.99 -3.24 30.01
C VAL A 894 18.62 -3.99 28.73
N GLU A 895 17.75 -3.40 27.92
CA GLU A 895 17.35 -3.94 26.61
C GLU A 895 18.53 -3.96 25.65
N TRP A 896 19.30 -2.87 25.56
CA TRP A 896 20.54 -2.84 24.78
C TRP A 896 21.52 -3.94 25.22
N SER A 897 21.80 -4.04 26.53
CA SER A 897 22.71 -5.06 27.08
C SER A 897 22.23 -6.48 26.77
N SER A 898 20.92 -6.72 26.70
CA SER A 898 20.36 -8.01 26.30
C SER A 898 20.68 -8.37 24.83
N PHE A 899 20.63 -7.41 23.91
CA PHE A 899 21.02 -7.62 22.52
C PHE A 899 22.54 -7.71 22.37
N HIS A 900 23.28 -6.80 23.00
CA HIS A 900 24.73 -6.70 22.95
C HIS A 900 25.45 -7.95 23.49
N ASN A 901 24.87 -8.62 24.50
CA ASN A 901 25.44 -9.84 25.08
C ASN A 901 24.87 -11.15 24.51
N SER A 902 23.66 -11.16 23.95
CA SER A 902 23.08 -12.38 23.33
C SER A 902 23.59 -12.63 21.92
N ILE A 903 23.87 -11.58 21.15
CA ILE A 903 24.43 -11.68 19.81
C ILE A 903 25.95 -11.78 19.93
N ALA A 904 26.56 -12.81 19.36
CA ALA A 904 28.03 -12.94 19.26
C ALA A 904 28.62 -11.97 18.21
N TYR A 905 28.20 -10.71 18.21
CA TYR A 905 28.58 -9.70 17.23
C TYR A 905 30.05 -9.32 17.42
N LYS A 906 30.86 -9.59 16.40
CA LYS A 906 32.22 -9.05 16.30
C LYS A 906 32.15 -7.80 15.44
N PRO A 907 32.59 -6.62 15.92
CA PRO A 907 32.75 -5.44 15.07
C PRO A 907 33.54 -5.80 13.80
N ARG A 908 33.06 -5.34 12.65
CA ARG A 908 33.65 -5.66 11.34
C ARG A 908 34.12 -4.41 10.65
N SER A 909 35.42 -4.29 10.39
CA SER A 909 35.95 -3.23 9.54
C SER A 909 35.22 -3.21 8.19
N PHE A 910 34.74 -2.04 7.79
CA PHE A 910 34.14 -1.82 6.48
C PHE A 910 35.11 -2.23 5.37
N GLN A 911 36.38 -1.83 5.45
CA GLN A 911 37.41 -2.11 4.43
C GLN A 911 37.64 -3.61 4.25
N GLN A 912 37.83 -4.34 5.35
CA GLN A 912 38.04 -5.80 5.30
C GLN A 912 36.80 -6.53 4.74
N THR A 913 35.59 -6.04 5.05
CA THR A 913 34.35 -6.64 4.55
C THR A 913 34.15 -6.35 3.05
N VAL A 914 34.49 -5.14 2.59
CA VAL A 914 34.52 -4.80 1.15
C VAL A 914 35.60 -5.59 0.42
N GLU A 915 36.77 -5.83 1.02
CA GLU A 915 37.81 -6.67 0.43
C GLU A 915 37.33 -8.12 0.25
N LYS A 916 36.68 -8.72 1.26
CA LYS A 916 36.08 -10.06 1.17
C LYS A 916 34.98 -10.16 0.11
N LEU A 917 34.13 -9.13 -0.01
CA LEU A 917 33.17 -9.03 -1.12
C LEU A 917 33.89 -9.03 -2.46
N LEU A 918 34.91 -8.20 -2.62
CA LEU A 918 35.69 -8.08 -3.86
C LEU A 918 36.53 -9.34 -4.17
N SER A 919 36.84 -10.21 -3.20
CA SER A 919 37.41 -11.55 -3.44
C SER A 919 36.38 -12.65 -3.67
N GLY A 920 35.08 -12.32 -3.66
CA GLY A 920 33.99 -13.31 -3.80
C GLY A 920 33.89 -14.27 -2.61
N THR A 921 34.32 -13.84 -1.42
CA THR A 921 34.37 -14.65 -0.21
C THR A 921 33.13 -14.43 0.67
N PRO A 922 32.27 -15.44 0.88
CA PRO A 922 31.03 -15.30 1.65
C PRO A 922 31.19 -14.66 3.04
N ILE A 923 30.46 -13.57 3.28
CA ILE A 923 30.59 -12.76 4.51
C ILE A 923 29.57 -13.08 5.61
N HIS A 924 28.50 -13.82 5.31
CA HIS A 924 27.40 -14.12 6.24
C HIS A 924 27.72 -15.27 7.22
N TYR A 925 28.62 -16.19 6.86
CA TYR A 925 29.04 -17.28 7.76
C TYR A 925 29.88 -16.81 8.96
N GLU A 926 30.46 -15.60 8.91
CA GLU A 926 31.22 -15.02 10.03
C GLU A 926 30.32 -14.37 11.10
N GLY A 927 29.00 -14.57 11.02
CA GLY A 927 27.96 -13.90 11.81
C GLY A 927 27.08 -12.95 10.98
N GLY A 928 26.03 -12.41 11.60
CA GLY A 928 25.09 -11.50 10.93
C GLY A 928 25.68 -10.13 10.58
N ILE A 929 25.10 -9.48 9.58
CA ILE A 929 25.31 -8.07 9.22
C ILE A 929 23.95 -7.36 9.37
N SER A 930 23.94 -6.08 9.73
CA SER A 930 22.70 -5.28 9.80
C SER A 930 22.22 -4.85 8.40
N ALA A 931 20.94 -4.51 8.25
CA ALA A 931 20.44 -3.94 6.98
C ALA A 931 21.19 -2.64 6.63
N PHE A 932 21.58 -1.83 7.61
CA PHE A 932 22.39 -0.63 7.35
C PHE A 932 23.84 -0.97 6.98
N GLY A 933 24.43 -2.01 7.57
CA GLY A 933 25.73 -2.55 7.15
C GLY A 933 25.71 -3.02 5.69
N ASN A 934 24.72 -3.83 5.29
CA ASN A 934 24.57 -4.22 3.88
C ASN A 934 24.35 -3.00 2.96
N TYR A 935 23.55 -2.01 3.37
CA TYR A 935 23.34 -0.77 2.60
C TYR A 935 24.66 0.00 2.36
N VAL A 936 25.49 0.14 3.40
CA VAL A 936 26.82 0.74 3.31
C VAL A 936 27.74 -0.07 2.37
N LEU A 937 27.69 -1.41 2.41
CA LEU A 937 28.53 -2.26 1.59
C LEU A 937 28.20 -2.19 0.08
N ILE A 938 26.93 -2.07 -0.32
CA ILE A 938 26.58 -1.91 -1.75
C ILE A 938 27.02 -0.55 -2.29
N HIS A 939 27.00 0.50 -1.47
CA HIS A 939 27.64 1.77 -1.78
C HIS A 939 29.17 1.64 -1.95
N GLY A 940 29.80 0.75 -1.17
CA GLY A 940 31.20 0.34 -1.35
C GLY A 940 31.51 -0.26 -2.72
N ILE A 941 30.69 -1.21 -3.19
CA ILE A 941 30.85 -1.84 -4.52
C ILE A 941 30.56 -0.85 -5.64
N PHE A 942 29.50 -0.03 -5.51
CA PHE A 942 29.16 1.02 -6.48
C PHE A 942 30.35 1.95 -6.76
N LEU A 943 31.05 2.42 -5.71
CA LEU A 943 32.20 3.31 -5.89
C LEU A 943 33.39 2.64 -6.59
N GLN A 944 33.63 1.33 -6.39
CA GLN A 944 34.67 0.61 -7.14
C GLN A 944 34.39 0.62 -8.65
N ILE A 945 33.12 0.40 -9.05
CA ILE A 945 32.70 0.44 -10.46
C ILE A 945 32.77 1.87 -11.02
N PHE A 946 32.40 2.88 -10.22
CA PHE A 946 32.55 4.29 -10.60
C PHE A 946 34.02 4.62 -10.90
N TYR A 947 34.96 4.29 -10.01
CA TYR A 947 36.38 4.54 -10.25
C TYR A 947 36.94 3.76 -11.43
N ALA A 948 36.59 2.48 -11.56
CA ALA A 948 37.03 1.65 -12.69
C ALA A 948 36.56 2.22 -14.04
N ARG A 949 35.35 2.80 -14.13
CA ARG A 949 34.89 3.49 -15.35
C ARG A 949 35.63 4.80 -15.64
N ASN A 950 35.83 5.63 -14.62
CA ASN A 950 36.54 6.91 -14.80
C ASN A 950 38.03 6.71 -15.14
N ALA A 951 38.61 5.56 -14.79
CA ALA A 951 39.98 5.18 -15.14
C ALA A 951 40.17 4.74 -16.62
N LEU A 952 39.10 4.50 -17.40
CA LEU A 952 39.20 4.03 -18.79
C LEU A 952 39.69 5.11 -19.78
N GLY A 953 39.55 6.40 -19.45
CA GLY A 953 40.08 7.50 -20.27
C GLY A 953 39.40 8.86 -20.03
N PRO A 954 40.08 9.98 -20.35
CA PRO A 954 39.52 11.33 -20.18
C PRO A 954 38.45 11.67 -21.23
N VAL A 955 38.47 10.99 -22.37
CA VAL A 955 37.38 10.96 -23.34
C VAL A 955 36.86 9.51 -23.34
N PRO A 956 35.55 9.27 -23.16
CA PRO A 956 34.99 7.94 -23.26
C PRO A 956 35.03 7.46 -24.72
N ASP A 957 35.95 6.56 -25.06
CA ASP A 957 35.92 5.84 -26.34
C ASP A 957 34.62 5.01 -26.38
N PRO A 958 33.79 5.12 -27.44
CA PRO A 958 32.58 4.29 -27.59
C PRO A 958 32.82 2.78 -27.50
N ARG A 959 34.07 2.31 -27.58
CA ARG A 959 34.49 0.91 -27.50
C ARG A 959 35.16 0.53 -26.16
N SER A 960 35.41 1.46 -25.23
CA SER A 960 36.04 1.14 -23.94
C SER A 960 35.03 0.55 -22.97
N SER A 961 34.88 -0.78 -22.97
CA SER A 961 34.19 -1.52 -21.91
C SER A 961 35.09 -1.66 -20.67
N LEU A 962 34.50 -2.05 -19.54
CA LEU A 962 35.27 -2.66 -18.46
C LEU A 962 35.81 -4.02 -18.95
N SER A 963 36.91 -4.51 -18.37
CA SER A 963 37.44 -5.83 -18.72
C SER A 963 36.55 -6.94 -18.19
N GLU A 964 36.43 -8.04 -18.93
CA GLU A 964 35.59 -9.19 -18.56
C GLU A 964 35.95 -9.76 -17.17
N GLY A 965 37.25 -9.81 -16.84
CA GLY A 965 37.73 -10.21 -15.52
C GLY A 965 37.33 -9.25 -14.39
N PHE A 966 37.22 -7.94 -14.67
CA PHE A 966 36.67 -6.98 -13.70
C PHE A 966 35.16 -7.15 -13.55
N ILE A 967 34.43 -7.35 -14.65
CA ILE A 967 32.99 -7.61 -14.64
C ILE A 967 32.68 -8.84 -13.78
N LYS A 968 33.31 -9.98 -14.06
CA LYS A 968 33.16 -11.23 -13.29
C LYS A 968 33.54 -11.07 -11.82
N LYS A 969 34.57 -10.27 -11.49
CA LYS A 969 34.92 -9.93 -10.10
C LYS A 969 33.82 -9.15 -9.39
N MET A 970 33.21 -8.16 -10.06
CA MET A 970 32.11 -7.39 -9.47
C MET A 970 30.83 -8.23 -9.35
N GLU A 971 30.50 -9.08 -10.32
CA GLU A 971 29.35 -9.98 -10.25
C GLU A 971 29.46 -10.96 -9.05
N ALA A 972 30.65 -11.54 -8.83
CA ALA A 972 30.90 -12.37 -7.66
C ALA A 972 30.73 -11.59 -6.34
N ALA A 973 31.17 -10.32 -6.29
CA ALA A 973 30.96 -9.45 -5.14
C ALA A 973 29.47 -9.11 -4.92
N LEU A 974 28.71 -8.87 -5.99
CA LEU A 974 27.27 -8.61 -5.93
C LEU A 974 26.48 -9.83 -5.48
N ARG A 975 26.87 -11.04 -5.91
CA ARG A 975 26.25 -12.29 -5.42
C ARG A 975 26.52 -12.52 -3.93
N VAL A 976 27.77 -12.37 -3.46
CA VAL A 976 28.05 -12.49 -2.02
C VAL A 976 27.34 -11.41 -1.19
N TRP A 977 27.18 -10.21 -1.74
CA TRP A 977 26.36 -9.17 -1.12
C TRP A 977 24.89 -9.58 -1.05
N GLN A 978 24.36 -10.20 -2.11
CA GLN A 978 22.99 -10.71 -2.18
C GLN A 978 22.76 -11.83 -1.16
N GLU A 979 23.64 -12.84 -1.10
CA GLU A 979 23.64 -13.90 -0.08
C GLU A 979 23.64 -13.30 1.35
N SER A 980 24.41 -12.22 1.58
CA SER A 980 24.45 -11.49 2.85
C SER A 980 23.16 -10.74 3.17
N TRP A 981 22.54 -10.10 2.17
CA TRP A 981 21.26 -9.42 2.31
C TRP A 981 20.13 -10.42 2.62
N GLU A 982 20.09 -11.56 1.92
CA GLU A 982 19.11 -12.63 2.12
C GLU A 982 19.23 -13.29 3.51
N ALA A 983 20.47 -13.50 3.99
CA ALA A 983 20.74 -14.00 5.33
C ALA A 983 20.46 -13.00 6.47
N THR A 984 20.16 -11.73 6.15
CA THR A 984 19.96 -10.67 7.15
C THR A 984 18.48 -10.55 7.54
N HIS A 985 18.15 -10.87 8.80
CA HIS A 985 16.76 -10.83 9.30
C HIS A 985 16.05 -9.47 9.07
N GLU A 986 16.80 -8.37 9.08
CA GLU A 986 16.28 -7.00 8.89
C GLU A 986 15.93 -6.69 7.42
N SER A 987 16.33 -7.54 6.48
CA SER A 987 16.03 -7.39 5.07
C SER A 987 14.57 -7.71 4.75
N THR A 988 14.08 -7.05 3.69
CA THR A 988 12.73 -7.18 3.16
C THR A 988 12.62 -6.48 1.81
N LEU A 989 11.80 -7.01 0.91
CA LEU A 989 11.40 -6.35 -0.34
C LEU A 989 10.15 -5.47 -0.17
N ASP A 990 9.53 -5.47 1.01
CA ASP A 990 8.31 -4.71 1.30
C ASP A 990 8.63 -3.27 1.77
N PRO A 991 8.22 -2.22 1.04
CA PRO A 991 8.40 -0.83 1.45
C PRO A 991 7.60 -0.43 2.70
N SER A 992 6.58 -1.20 3.08
CA SER A 992 5.71 -0.94 4.24
C SER A 992 6.13 -1.73 5.50
N SER A 993 7.19 -2.52 5.42
CA SER A 993 7.56 -3.46 6.48
C SER A 993 8.00 -2.77 7.79
N PRO A 994 7.57 -3.24 8.98
CA PRO A 994 7.98 -2.66 10.26
C PRO A 994 9.49 -2.79 10.55
N LYS A 995 10.21 -3.63 9.80
CA LYS A 995 11.68 -3.70 9.82
C LYS A 995 12.33 -2.37 9.39
N GLY A 996 11.66 -1.63 8.50
CA GLY A 996 12.08 -0.32 7.99
C GLY A 996 12.75 -0.39 6.60
N PRO A 997 12.88 0.76 5.93
CA PRO A 997 13.14 0.84 4.48
C PRO A 997 14.60 0.54 4.09
N MET A 998 15.49 0.22 5.03
CA MET A 998 16.93 0.08 4.75
C MET A 998 17.26 -1.15 3.90
N GLY A 999 16.58 -2.27 4.14
CA GLY A 999 16.67 -3.47 3.30
C GLY A 999 16.18 -3.17 1.87
N PHE A 1000 14.98 -2.58 1.76
CA PHE A 1000 14.35 -2.22 0.48
C PHE A 1000 15.19 -1.22 -0.34
N ASN A 1001 15.66 -0.12 0.28
CA ASN A 1001 16.54 0.89 -0.32
C ASN A 1001 17.82 0.27 -0.91
N SER A 1002 18.37 -0.76 -0.25
CA SER A 1002 19.57 -1.46 -0.73
C SER A 1002 19.33 -2.16 -2.07
N THR A 1003 18.09 -2.56 -2.38
CA THR A 1003 17.74 -3.26 -3.63
C THR A 1003 17.71 -2.31 -4.83
N ALA A 1004 17.33 -1.04 -4.64
CA ALA A 1004 17.50 0.00 -5.65
C ALA A 1004 18.98 0.24 -5.97
N LEU A 1005 19.84 0.21 -4.95
CA LEU A 1005 21.28 0.30 -5.17
C LEU A 1005 21.81 -0.95 -5.88
N LEU A 1006 21.41 -2.17 -5.51
CA LEU A 1006 21.80 -3.41 -6.20
C LEU A 1006 21.51 -3.34 -7.71
N ARG A 1007 20.26 -2.98 -8.07
CA ARG A 1007 19.82 -2.78 -9.47
C ARG A 1007 20.70 -1.74 -10.17
N LEU A 1008 20.91 -0.58 -9.55
CA LEU A 1008 21.79 0.46 -10.06
C LEU A 1008 23.22 -0.06 -10.28
N VAL A 1009 23.80 -0.86 -9.38
CA VAL A 1009 25.16 -1.38 -9.55
C VAL A 1009 25.26 -2.36 -10.72
N TYR A 1010 24.28 -3.26 -10.92
CA TYR A 1010 24.23 -4.14 -12.09
C TYR A 1010 24.12 -3.36 -13.42
N ILE A 1011 23.27 -2.33 -13.47
CA ILE A 1011 23.18 -1.43 -14.63
C ILE A 1011 24.52 -0.72 -14.85
N ARG A 1012 25.14 -0.22 -13.78
CA ARG A 1012 26.41 0.52 -13.82
C ARG A 1012 27.60 -0.34 -14.21
N LEU A 1013 27.56 -1.65 -13.95
CA LEU A 1013 28.56 -2.59 -14.44
C LEU A 1013 28.49 -2.77 -15.97
N ASN A 1014 27.29 -2.62 -16.55
CA ASN A 1014 27.03 -2.90 -17.97
C ASN A 1014 26.78 -1.66 -18.86
N ALA A 1015 26.53 -0.48 -18.29
CA ALA A 1015 26.32 0.77 -19.03
C ALA A 1015 27.09 1.94 -18.41
N ASN A 1016 27.55 2.88 -19.25
CA ASN A 1016 28.16 4.12 -18.79
C ASN A 1016 27.15 5.29 -18.82
N THR A 1017 26.10 5.19 -18.02
CA THR A 1017 25.05 6.22 -17.80
C THR A 1017 25.54 7.45 -17.03
N GLY A 1018 26.81 7.48 -16.59
CA GLY A 1018 27.35 8.43 -15.62
C GLY A 1018 27.23 9.91 -15.99
N PRO A 1019 28.13 10.44 -16.83
CA PRO A 1019 28.24 11.88 -17.13
C PRO A 1019 27.09 12.42 -17.98
N TYR A 1020 26.25 11.54 -18.54
CA TYR A 1020 25.33 11.89 -19.62
C TYR A 1020 23.92 12.25 -19.18
N ARG A 1021 23.36 11.67 -18.10
CA ARG A 1021 21.93 11.85 -17.73
C ARG A 1021 21.49 13.29 -17.44
N GLN A 1022 22.42 14.25 -17.32
CA GLN A 1022 22.13 15.67 -17.08
C GLN A 1022 21.20 15.99 -15.88
N LEU A 1023 21.08 15.11 -14.87
CA LEU A 1023 20.17 15.32 -13.73
C LEU A 1023 20.41 16.63 -12.95
N PHE A 1024 21.63 17.17 -12.99
CA PHE A 1024 21.95 18.47 -12.41
C PHE A 1024 21.21 19.65 -13.09
N THR A 1025 20.74 19.48 -14.33
CA THR A 1025 19.98 20.51 -15.06
C THR A 1025 18.55 20.69 -14.55
N ARG A 1026 17.95 19.65 -13.94
CA ARG A 1026 16.51 19.57 -13.63
C ARG A 1026 15.62 20.02 -14.80
N ASP A 1027 16.01 19.70 -16.03
CA ASP A 1027 15.23 19.96 -17.25
C ASP A 1027 14.85 18.61 -17.86
N PRO A 1028 13.55 18.22 -17.80
CA PRO A 1028 13.09 16.95 -18.33
C PRO A 1028 13.43 16.71 -19.80
N THR A 1029 13.47 17.77 -20.61
CA THR A 1029 13.79 17.68 -22.04
C THR A 1029 15.28 17.44 -22.27
N VAL A 1030 16.15 18.06 -21.48
CA VAL A 1030 17.60 17.83 -21.56
C VAL A 1030 17.99 16.45 -21.03
N ILE A 1031 17.35 15.99 -19.95
CA ILE A 1031 17.52 14.64 -19.40
C ILE A 1031 17.05 13.59 -20.43
N ALA A 1032 15.86 13.76 -21.00
CA ALA A 1032 15.31 12.86 -22.01
C ALA A 1032 16.16 12.81 -23.30
N ARG A 1033 16.68 13.95 -23.78
CA ARG A 1033 17.57 13.98 -24.95
C ARG A 1033 18.81 13.10 -24.76
N ALA A 1034 19.40 13.09 -23.56
CA ALA A 1034 20.57 12.26 -23.27
C ALA A 1034 20.31 10.74 -23.26
N PHE A 1035 19.03 10.31 -23.24
CA PHE A 1035 18.65 8.90 -23.36
C PHE A 1035 18.57 8.46 -24.83
N ILE A 1036 18.35 9.43 -25.74
CA ILE A 1036 17.97 9.18 -27.15
C ILE A 1036 19.11 9.57 -28.11
N ASP A 1037 19.93 10.57 -27.76
CA ASP A 1037 21.05 11.07 -28.57
C ASP A 1037 22.23 10.11 -28.77
N GLY A 1038 22.17 8.92 -28.16
CA GLY A 1038 23.15 7.86 -28.32
C GLY A 1038 24.52 8.12 -27.67
N LYS A 1039 24.67 9.15 -26.83
CA LYS A 1039 25.94 9.38 -26.10
C LYS A 1039 26.17 8.33 -25.01
N ILE A 1040 25.11 7.84 -24.37
CA ILE A 1040 25.20 6.70 -23.46
C ILE A 1040 25.39 5.42 -24.29
N ARG A 1041 26.49 4.72 -24.03
CA ARG A 1041 26.74 3.37 -24.55
C ARG A 1041 26.56 2.32 -23.46
N VAL A 1042 25.90 1.24 -23.84
CA VAL A 1042 25.77 -0.02 -23.10
C VAL A 1042 26.77 -1.02 -23.68
N CYS A 1043 27.26 -1.97 -22.89
CA CYS A 1043 28.02 -3.11 -23.38
C CYS A 1043 27.24 -3.88 -24.46
N ASN A 1044 27.97 -4.61 -25.31
CA ASN A 1044 27.36 -5.47 -26.33
C ASN A 1044 26.43 -6.53 -25.70
N ARG A 1045 25.45 -7.00 -26.49
CA ARG A 1045 24.60 -8.17 -26.20
C ARG A 1045 25.45 -9.31 -25.64
N SER A 1046 25.25 -9.65 -24.36
CA SER A 1046 26.07 -10.60 -23.61
C SER A 1046 25.36 -11.03 -22.32
N PRO A 1047 25.69 -12.19 -21.72
CA PRO A 1047 25.09 -12.66 -20.47
C PRO A 1047 25.19 -11.65 -19.31
N HIS A 1048 26.27 -10.86 -19.27
CA HIS A 1048 26.47 -9.80 -18.28
C HIS A 1048 25.40 -8.69 -18.38
N LEU A 1049 24.99 -8.34 -19.61
CA LEU A 1049 23.90 -7.39 -19.84
C LEU A 1049 22.54 -8.00 -19.49
N ASP A 1050 22.31 -9.26 -19.85
CA ASP A 1050 21.05 -9.96 -19.60
C ASP A 1050 20.70 -10.01 -18.10
N ARG A 1051 21.72 -10.20 -17.25
CA ARG A 1051 21.59 -10.09 -15.78
C ARG A 1051 21.12 -8.71 -15.31
N ALA A 1052 21.64 -7.64 -15.91
CA ALA A 1052 21.21 -6.29 -15.61
C ALA A 1052 19.79 -6.01 -16.11
N ILE A 1053 19.39 -6.56 -17.27
CA ILE A 1053 18.01 -6.49 -17.77
C ILE A 1053 17.05 -7.25 -16.85
N LEU A 1054 17.41 -8.45 -16.37
CA LEU A 1054 16.60 -9.21 -15.41
C LEU A 1054 16.34 -8.42 -14.11
N GLN A 1055 17.35 -7.71 -13.61
CA GLN A 1055 17.21 -6.81 -12.44
C GLN A 1055 16.27 -5.61 -12.72
N CYS A 1056 16.19 -5.14 -13.97
CA CYS A 1056 15.24 -4.10 -14.39
C CYS A 1056 13.81 -4.64 -14.57
N ILE A 1057 13.65 -5.85 -15.10
CA ILE A 1057 12.36 -6.57 -15.17
C ILE A 1057 11.81 -6.79 -13.76
N HIS A 1058 12.63 -7.28 -12.82
CA HIS A 1058 12.27 -7.42 -11.41
C HIS A 1058 12.09 -6.07 -10.68
N ALA A 1059 12.56 -4.95 -11.25
CA ALA A 1059 12.22 -3.62 -10.75
C ALA A 1059 10.82 -3.19 -11.20
N LEU A 1060 10.45 -3.50 -12.45
CA LEU A 1060 9.16 -3.13 -13.06
C LEU A 1060 8.01 -4.06 -12.64
N SER A 1061 8.28 -5.33 -12.35
CA SER A 1061 7.24 -6.29 -11.92
C SER A 1061 6.57 -5.91 -10.60
N ILE A 1062 7.32 -5.29 -9.67
CA ILE A 1062 6.78 -4.84 -8.38
C ILE A 1062 5.65 -3.80 -8.58
N PRO A 1063 5.87 -2.64 -9.25
CA PRO A 1063 4.80 -1.66 -9.44
C PRO A 1063 3.71 -2.10 -10.42
N VAL A 1064 4.00 -2.96 -11.40
CA VAL A 1064 2.96 -3.60 -12.24
C VAL A 1064 2.02 -4.43 -11.35
N ARG A 1065 2.58 -5.34 -10.52
CA ARG A 1065 1.81 -6.23 -9.62
C ARG A 1065 1.03 -5.51 -8.53
N VAL A 1066 1.59 -4.42 -7.98
CA VAL A 1066 0.92 -3.59 -6.95
C VAL A 1066 -0.10 -2.62 -7.57
N GLY A 1067 -0.08 -2.45 -8.89
CA GLY A 1067 -0.89 -1.48 -9.61
C GLY A 1067 -0.20 -0.12 -9.69
N ILE A 1068 0.21 0.30 -10.89
CA ILE A 1068 0.99 1.52 -11.11
C ILE A 1068 0.24 2.78 -10.65
N ALA A 1069 -1.07 2.82 -10.91
CA ALA A 1069 -1.94 3.91 -10.46
C ALA A 1069 -2.06 4.02 -8.92
N PHE A 1070 -1.91 2.90 -8.20
CA PHE A 1070 -1.85 2.87 -6.74
C PHE A 1070 -0.48 3.33 -6.25
N VAL A 1071 0.61 2.71 -6.75
CA VAL A 1071 2.01 3.07 -6.44
C VAL A 1071 2.26 4.57 -6.55
N ALA A 1072 1.83 5.16 -7.67
CA ALA A 1072 2.02 6.58 -7.96
C ALA A 1072 1.28 7.52 -6.98
N ARG A 1073 0.25 7.03 -6.26
CA ARG A 1073 -0.60 7.82 -5.35
C ARG A 1073 -0.34 7.53 -3.87
N THR A 1074 0.07 6.32 -3.50
CA THR A 1074 0.16 5.89 -2.09
C THR A 1074 1.58 5.82 -1.54
N LEU A 1075 2.60 5.62 -2.39
CA LEU A 1075 3.96 5.33 -1.91
C LEU A 1075 4.89 6.56 -1.78
N THR A 1076 4.37 7.78 -1.99
CA THR A 1076 5.07 9.08 -1.82
C THR A 1076 5.85 9.22 -0.50
N LEU A 1077 5.41 8.56 0.57
CA LEU A 1077 6.04 8.62 1.89
C LEU A 1077 6.92 7.41 2.22
N ASN A 1078 6.80 6.30 1.49
CA ASN A 1078 7.52 5.04 1.75
C ASN A 1078 8.65 4.80 0.74
N TRP A 1079 8.55 5.36 -0.48
CA TRP A 1079 9.59 5.26 -1.51
C TRP A 1079 10.63 6.36 -1.35
N SER A 1080 11.90 5.95 -1.34
CA SER A 1080 13.04 6.85 -1.26
C SER A 1080 13.51 7.29 -2.65
N PHE A 1081 14.19 8.45 -2.73
CA PHE A 1081 14.72 8.98 -3.99
C PHE A 1081 15.72 8.03 -4.68
N GLN A 1082 16.33 7.09 -3.93
CA GLN A 1082 17.15 6.00 -4.45
C GLN A 1082 16.38 5.14 -5.47
N HIS A 1083 15.09 4.87 -5.24
CA HIS A 1083 14.26 4.13 -6.18
C HIS A 1083 13.99 4.95 -7.44
N ALA A 1084 13.75 6.26 -7.33
CA ALA A 1084 13.62 7.13 -8.52
C ALA A 1084 14.90 7.13 -9.39
N LEU A 1085 16.08 7.21 -8.76
CA LEU A 1085 17.37 7.14 -9.47
C LEU A 1085 17.63 5.76 -10.10
N SER A 1086 17.27 4.67 -9.41
CA SER A 1086 17.37 3.30 -9.96
C SER A 1086 16.43 3.11 -11.14
N ASN A 1087 15.14 3.41 -10.96
CA ASN A 1087 14.08 3.18 -11.94
C ASN A 1087 14.31 3.99 -13.23
N LEU A 1088 14.84 5.22 -13.11
CA LEU A 1088 15.32 6.03 -14.24
C LEU A 1088 16.35 5.27 -15.09
N GLU A 1089 17.31 4.59 -14.46
CA GLU A 1089 18.34 3.82 -15.17
C GLU A 1089 17.87 2.43 -15.60
N CYS A 1090 16.89 1.82 -14.90
CA CYS A 1090 16.18 0.65 -15.38
C CYS A 1090 15.44 0.96 -16.69
N ALA A 1091 14.68 2.05 -16.73
CA ALA A 1091 13.99 2.53 -17.91
C ALA A 1091 14.96 2.84 -19.05
N PHE A 1092 16.10 3.49 -18.78
CA PHE A 1092 17.15 3.68 -19.78
C PHE A 1092 17.63 2.34 -20.37
N LEU A 1093 18.06 1.41 -19.49
CA LEU A 1093 18.73 0.19 -19.93
C LEU A 1093 17.78 -0.72 -20.73
N MET A 1094 16.54 -0.91 -20.25
CA MET A 1094 15.51 -1.67 -20.96
C MET A 1094 15.19 -1.02 -22.32
N THR A 1095 15.00 0.30 -22.37
CA THR A 1095 14.72 1.03 -23.62
C THR A 1095 15.84 0.86 -24.65
N TYR A 1096 17.10 1.02 -24.22
CA TYR A 1096 18.27 0.85 -25.10
C TYR A 1096 18.38 -0.59 -25.60
N TRP A 1097 18.20 -1.57 -24.72
CA TRP A 1097 18.27 -2.99 -25.04
C TRP A 1097 17.16 -3.40 -26.02
N LEU A 1098 15.90 -2.99 -25.78
CA LEU A 1098 14.79 -3.24 -26.70
C LEU A 1098 15.03 -2.60 -28.08
N ARG A 1099 15.49 -1.34 -28.16
CA ARG A 1099 15.88 -0.72 -29.46
C ARG A 1099 17.02 -1.50 -30.14
N SER A 1100 17.95 -2.06 -29.38
CA SER A 1100 19.05 -2.89 -29.89
C SER A 1100 18.57 -4.27 -30.40
N LEU A 1101 17.60 -4.89 -29.72
CA LEU A 1101 16.95 -6.11 -30.20
C LEU A 1101 16.15 -5.85 -31.48
N ALA A 1102 15.38 -4.75 -31.53
CA ALA A 1102 14.61 -4.39 -32.72
C ALA A 1102 15.48 -4.26 -33.98
N ILE A 1103 16.63 -3.57 -33.88
CA ILE A 1103 17.59 -3.43 -34.99
C ILE A 1103 18.15 -4.80 -35.42
N CYS A 1104 18.39 -5.72 -34.49
CA CYS A 1104 18.83 -7.08 -34.82
C CYS A 1104 17.71 -7.90 -35.50
N VAL A 1105 16.48 -7.83 -35.00
CA VAL A 1105 15.32 -8.53 -35.58
C VAL A 1105 14.95 -7.97 -36.97
N GLU A 1106 15.18 -6.67 -37.19
CA GLU A 1106 15.00 -6.00 -38.49
C GLU A 1106 16.06 -6.44 -39.53
N ALA A 1107 17.29 -6.74 -39.10
CA ALA A 1107 18.39 -7.16 -39.96
C ALA A 1107 18.47 -8.68 -40.20
N SER A 1108 18.18 -9.48 -39.17
CA SER A 1108 18.42 -10.94 -39.14
C SER A 1108 17.16 -11.79 -38.86
N GLY A 1109 16.05 -11.18 -38.43
CA GLY A 1109 14.87 -11.87 -37.92
C GLY A 1109 15.03 -12.35 -36.45
N LEU A 1110 13.94 -12.91 -35.89
CA LEU A 1110 13.89 -13.35 -34.48
C LEU A 1110 14.89 -14.45 -34.12
N GLY A 1111 15.31 -15.27 -35.09
CA GLY A 1111 16.23 -16.41 -34.84
C GLY A 1111 17.67 -16.02 -34.50
N ASP A 1112 18.04 -14.75 -34.63
CA ASP A 1112 19.36 -14.21 -34.25
C ASP A 1112 19.37 -13.64 -32.81
N LEU A 1113 18.28 -13.83 -32.05
CA LEU A 1113 18.22 -13.58 -30.62
C LEU A 1113 18.74 -14.77 -29.82
N ARG A 1114 19.47 -14.51 -28.74
CA ARG A 1114 19.94 -15.57 -27.83
C ARG A 1114 18.75 -16.08 -26.99
N PRO A 1115 18.70 -17.36 -26.58
CA PRO A 1115 17.56 -17.91 -25.83
C PRO A 1115 17.20 -17.12 -24.57
N ASP A 1116 18.21 -16.60 -23.85
CA ASP A 1116 18.00 -15.74 -22.68
C ASP A 1116 17.44 -14.35 -23.04
N GLU A 1117 17.82 -13.78 -24.19
CA GLU A 1117 17.25 -12.51 -24.67
C GLU A 1117 15.79 -12.66 -25.09
N GLN A 1118 15.44 -13.78 -25.72
CA GLN A 1118 14.05 -14.10 -26.07
C GLN A 1118 13.19 -14.22 -24.80
N LYS A 1119 13.65 -15.01 -23.81
CA LYS A 1119 12.99 -15.13 -22.50
C LYS A 1119 12.82 -13.81 -21.76
N LEU A 1120 13.84 -12.95 -21.78
CA LEU A 1120 13.74 -11.59 -21.22
C LEU A 1120 12.73 -10.73 -21.99
N LEU A 1121 12.66 -10.86 -23.31
CA LEU A 1121 11.70 -10.13 -24.15
C LEU A 1121 10.27 -10.59 -23.84
N ASP A 1122 10.04 -11.89 -23.74
CA ASP A 1122 8.74 -12.49 -23.38
C ASP A 1122 8.27 -12.03 -21.99
N MET A 1123 9.17 -11.98 -20.99
CA MET A 1123 8.89 -11.42 -19.67
C MET A 1123 8.48 -9.93 -19.71
N VAL A 1124 9.11 -9.12 -20.58
CA VAL A 1124 8.71 -7.71 -20.75
C VAL A 1124 7.37 -7.61 -21.47
N VAL A 1125 7.11 -8.43 -22.49
CA VAL A 1125 5.79 -8.48 -23.17
C VAL A 1125 4.68 -8.83 -22.17
N ALA A 1126 4.89 -9.84 -21.31
CA ALA A 1126 3.95 -10.20 -20.26
C ALA A 1126 3.70 -9.03 -19.29
N LEU A 1127 4.74 -8.37 -18.78
CA LEU A 1127 4.60 -7.22 -17.89
C LEU A 1127 3.84 -6.04 -18.50
N VAL A 1128 3.94 -5.80 -19.81
CA VAL A 1128 3.15 -4.75 -20.48
C VAL A 1128 1.71 -5.21 -20.72
N ARG A 1129 1.46 -6.50 -20.96
CA ARG A 1129 0.11 -7.05 -21.18
C ARG A 1129 -0.78 -7.03 -19.94
N GLU A 1130 -0.21 -7.09 -18.75
CA GLU A 1130 -0.90 -6.89 -17.46
C GLU A 1130 -1.27 -5.41 -17.17
N THR A 1131 -1.21 -4.52 -18.18
CA THR A 1131 -1.47 -3.08 -18.01
C THR A 1131 -2.33 -2.51 -19.14
N GLU A 1132 -2.81 -1.28 -18.97
CA GLU A 1132 -3.62 -0.55 -19.97
C GLU A 1132 -2.95 -0.41 -21.35
N PHE A 1133 -1.61 -0.55 -21.44
CA PHE A 1133 -0.87 -0.46 -22.71
C PHE A 1133 -0.86 -1.76 -23.53
N SER A 1134 -1.53 -2.83 -23.07
CA SER A 1134 -1.61 -4.14 -23.75
C SER A 1134 -2.05 -4.02 -25.22
N GLU A 1135 -3.09 -3.24 -25.51
CA GLU A 1135 -3.65 -3.06 -26.87
C GLU A 1135 -2.70 -2.31 -27.84
N LEU A 1136 -1.72 -1.55 -27.33
CA LEU A 1136 -0.75 -0.81 -28.17
C LEU A 1136 0.28 -1.74 -28.83
N LEU A 1137 0.49 -2.93 -28.28
CA LEU A 1137 1.41 -3.93 -28.81
C LEU A 1137 0.84 -4.62 -30.06
N ASP A 1138 -0.44 -4.95 -30.05
CA ASP A 1138 -1.10 -5.79 -31.07
C ASP A 1138 -1.43 -5.06 -32.38
N SER A 1139 -1.16 -3.75 -32.46
CA SER A 1139 -1.42 -2.91 -33.65
C SER A 1139 -0.15 -2.57 -34.47
N ALA A 1140 0.92 -3.36 -34.33
CA ALA A 1140 2.15 -3.25 -35.11
C ALA A 1140 2.32 -4.42 -36.11
N ARG A 1141 2.80 -4.11 -37.32
CA ARG A 1141 2.75 -5.01 -38.51
C ARG A 1141 3.87 -6.05 -38.58
N ASP A 1142 4.93 -5.89 -37.82
CA ASP A 1142 6.13 -6.72 -37.83
C ASP A 1142 6.80 -6.77 -36.45
N HIS A 1143 7.69 -7.73 -36.23
CA HIS A 1143 8.33 -7.96 -34.93
C HIS A 1143 9.27 -6.82 -34.49
N ALA A 1144 9.98 -6.16 -35.41
CA ALA A 1144 10.89 -5.07 -35.04
C ALA A 1144 10.09 -3.83 -34.58
N SER A 1145 9.00 -3.50 -35.28
CA SER A 1145 8.04 -2.48 -34.88
C SER A 1145 7.37 -2.81 -33.53
N GLN A 1146 7.03 -4.08 -33.27
CA GLN A 1146 6.48 -4.53 -31.99
C GLN A 1146 7.48 -4.28 -30.84
N ILE A 1147 8.76 -4.63 -31.02
CA ILE A 1147 9.81 -4.40 -30.02
C ILE A 1147 10.10 -2.89 -29.82
N ARG A 1148 10.08 -2.08 -30.90
CA ARG A 1148 10.20 -0.60 -30.81
C ARG A 1148 9.09 0.00 -29.94
N ARG A 1149 7.83 -0.41 -30.16
CA ARG A 1149 6.70 0.03 -29.32
C ARG A 1149 6.80 -0.46 -27.88
N LEU A 1150 7.26 -1.68 -27.65
CA LEU A 1150 7.48 -2.21 -26.30
C LEU A 1150 8.44 -1.32 -25.49
N ALA A 1151 9.46 -0.74 -26.13
CA ALA A 1151 10.35 0.24 -25.50
C ALA A 1151 9.62 1.54 -25.08
N ALA A 1152 8.74 2.07 -25.94
CA ALA A 1152 7.91 3.22 -25.61
C ALA A 1152 6.93 2.92 -24.46
N CYS A 1153 6.30 1.74 -24.45
CA CYS A 1153 5.42 1.30 -23.36
C CYS A 1153 6.18 1.15 -22.02
N VAL A 1154 7.37 0.55 -22.02
CA VAL A 1154 8.22 0.43 -20.81
C VAL A 1154 8.62 1.81 -20.28
N ALA A 1155 9.01 2.75 -21.16
CA ALA A 1155 9.31 4.12 -20.76
C ALA A 1155 8.08 4.83 -20.17
N ARG A 1156 6.88 4.62 -20.75
CA ARG A 1156 5.61 5.16 -20.23
C ARG A 1156 5.28 4.59 -18.85
N LEU A 1157 5.29 3.27 -18.70
CA LEU A 1157 5.02 2.58 -17.42
C LEU A 1157 5.86 3.13 -16.27
N TRP A 1158 7.16 3.33 -16.50
CA TRP A 1158 8.02 3.95 -15.50
C TRP A 1158 7.68 5.42 -15.23
N ALA A 1159 7.31 6.21 -16.26
CA ALA A 1159 6.85 7.58 -16.07
C ALA A 1159 5.56 7.67 -15.22
N GLU A 1160 4.60 6.78 -15.45
CA GLU A 1160 3.35 6.71 -14.70
C GLU A 1160 3.57 6.49 -13.19
N THR A 1161 4.56 5.66 -12.80
CA THR A 1161 4.87 5.40 -11.37
C THR A 1161 5.25 6.66 -10.55
N PHE A 1162 5.55 7.79 -11.21
CA PHE A 1162 6.00 9.02 -10.56
C PHE A 1162 4.99 10.19 -10.67
N LYS A 1163 3.79 9.99 -11.23
CA LYS A 1163 2.85 11.09 -11.54
C LYS A 1163 2.15 11.73 -10.34
N GLY A 1164 2.04 11.08 -9.18
CA GLY A 1164 1.41 11.69 -7.99
C GLY A 1164 2.32 12.69 -7.27
N PHE A 1165 1.85 13.20 -6.12
CA PHE A 1165 2.60 14.12 -5.27
C PHE A 1165 3.96 13.54 -4.86
N GLN A 1166 5.01 14.37 -4.84
CA GLN A 1166 6.37 13.96 -4.47
C GLN A 1166 6.97 14.93 -3.44
N VAL A 1167 7.65 14.38 -2.43
CA VAL A 1167 8.34 15.19 -1.40
C VAL A 1167 9.57 15.91 -1.96
N PHE A 1168 10.22 15.33 -2.99
CA PHE A 1168 11.45 15.84 -3.60
C PHE A 1168 11.29 16.06 -5.10
N GLU A 1169 11.65 17.27 -5.58
CA GLU A 1169 11.56 17.69 -6.98
C GLU A 1169 12.23 16.69 -7.93
N ILE A 1170 13.35 16.07 -7.55
CA ILE A 1170 14.07 15.10 -8.39
C ILE A 1170 13.18 13.91 -8.83
N VAL A 1171 12.24 13.47 -8.00
CA VAL A 1171 11.36 12.33 -8.32
C VAL A 1171 10.33 12.71 -9.39
N TYR A 1172 9.75 13.91 -9.25
CA TYR A 1172 8.86 14.48 -10.27
C TYR A 1172 9.60 14.72 -11.59
N ILE A 1173 10.83 15.27 -11.53
CA ILE A 1173 11.68 15.48 -12.72
C ILE A 1173 12.02 14.14 -13.40
N VAL A 1174 12.26 13.06 -12.66
CA VAL A 1174 12.43 11.70 -13.24
C VAL A 1174 11.17 11.27 -14.00
N GLY A 1175 9.98 11.38 -13.40
CA GLY A 1175 8.72 11.05 -14.06
C GLY A 1175 8.49 11.84 -15.35
N GLN A 1176 8.67 13.17 -15.30
CA GLN A 1176 8.55 14.04 -16.47
C GLN A 1176 9.58 13.69 -17.56
N SER A 1177 10.83 13.40 -17.18
CA SER A 1177 11.88 13.00 -18.14
C SER A 1177 11.51 11.72 -18.88
N LEU A 1178 10.98 10.74 -18.15
CA LEU A 1178 10.56 9.46 -18.71
C LEU A 1178 9.32 9.60 -19.60
N SER A 1179 8.39 10.51 -19.28
CA SER A 1179 7.29 10.85 -20.20
C SER A 1179 7.83 11.39 -21.51
N VAL A 1180 8.74 12.37 -21.48
CA VAL A 1180 9.34 12.94 -22.71
C VAL A 1180 10.10 11.89 -23.51
N VAL A 1181 10.75 10.92 -22.85
CA VAL A 1181 11.36 9.76 -23.53
C VAL A 1181 10.29 8.93 -24.24
N ALA A 1182 9.22 8.53 -23.55
CA ALA A 1182 8.10 7.78 -24.13
C ALA A 1182 7.41 8.54 -25.28
N ASP A 1183 7.16 9.85 -25.11
CA ASP A 1183 6.58 10.75 -26.11
C ASP A 1183 7.46 10.95 -27.35
N THR A 1184 8.75 10.63 -27.26
CA THR A 1184 9.68 10.66 -28.40
C THR A 1184 9.75 9.29 -29.08
N LEU A 1185 9.87 8.21 -28.30
CA LEU A 1185 9.88 6.83 -28.80
C LEU A 1185 8.55 6.39 -29.43
N GLN A 1186 7.44 7.06 -29.10
CA GLN A 1186 6.13 6.85 -29.70
C GLN A 1186 5.95 7.62 -31.04
N LYS A 1187 6.93 8.45 -31.43
CA LYS A 1187 6.99 9.18 -32.71
C LYS A 1187 8.07 8.63 -33.66
N GLU A 1188 8.99 7.80 -33.15
CA GLU A 1188 9.93 6.98 -33.92
C GLU A 1188 9.28 5.71 -34.47
#